data_AF-A0A8J6PGB2-F1
#
_entry.id   AF-A0A8J6PGB2-F1
#
_cell.length_a   1.000
_cell.length_b   1.000
_cell.length_c   1.000
_cell.angle_alpha   90.00
_cell.angle_beta   90.00
_cell.angle_gamma   90.00
#
_symmetry.space_group_name_H-M   'P 1'
#
loop_
_entity.id
_entity.type
_entity.pdbx_description
1 polymer ?
#
loop_
_entity_poly.entity_id
_entity_poly.type
_entity_poly.pdbx_seq_one_letter_code
_entity_poly.pdbx_strand_id
1 'polypeptide(L)'
;MEHKDERSDIYYIPPNFIDSGTLMGGMFKIRNVIEAGTLAGILALPIFRIPVSLTARIIILCIVVMPAVIFALVGINGKCLSSYLFSWLRFLMNRRMIHELPKPVIIREEIEKTEGADRKTKEEIRELKRQLRKVKRENKRNRKMDKEESEKRKPSGKASHIPKKDMTIPNYLPIEKIDHGIIYTRDRRFVKIIEVTPVNFWLRNEREQRNIIYSFMSYLKISPVKIQFKAVTKRADVNQYLAGLETDMQQETDSYCKRLQEDYVELIRQIGSREAITRRFFMIFEYEPFMRSNRNREDEETEAVSFLRSAAQTARTYLFQCGNTVLTPENENEVTTEILYHLLNRKTEKPMSDKIMEVLGRYVAADKADQLNDIPISEFMTPNEIDFTHSKYIVIDGLYYTFLMIPSGGYNPKVYAGWMSVLVNAGEGIDVDIFVRREEKDRIISKLGQQLRINRSKIKDASDTNTDFDDLEGAIQAGYLLKRGLANNQDFYYINTLITITAESAEELEWRTHEMKKLMMSRDLECQNCQFEEEQAFLSALPLNMIDKRLFERSKRNVLTTGAASCYPFTSYEMCDDDGILYGVNKHNNSLVIVDNFDSRVYKNANIAILGTSGAGKSYTMQLLALRMRRKHIQVFIIAPLKGHEFRRACKNIGGQFVSISPSSKSCINIMEIRKSDTVNNDLIDGIEEEHSKLAAKIQELHIFFSLLIPDMTYEEKQLLDSALVKTYAAKGMNFHNRSLWSKEKQGEYKEMPILGDLYEVLVKNPETKRLANSLNWLVHGSAASFNQQTNVDLDNQYVVLDLSELTGSLMIIGMFIAILFVFGKSKEDRTKKKAIFIDELWRIIGSASNRQTAEYILEVFKTVRGYGGSAVCATQDLNDFFALEDGKYGKGIINACKTKIILNLEDEEAQRVQKILKLSDSETMAITHFERGNGLISTNNNNITVEFKSSQLEKELITTDRAELEQLALRKKVEIDSQNSSVRFNGKQEDDKAV
;
A
#
# COMPACT_ATOMS: atom_id res chain seq x y z
N MET A 1 -9.81 -42.32 -1.28
CA MET A 1 -8.83 -41.44 -0.60
C MET A 1 -9.34 -40.03 -0.79
N GLU A 2 -10.01 -39.50 0.22
CA GLU A 2 -10.66 -38.19 0.19
C GLU A 2 -9.62 -37.09 0.00
N HIS A 3 -9.88 -36.19 -0.94
CA HIS A 3 -9.18 -34.92 -1.09
C HIS A 3 -9.30 -34.15 0.22
N LYS A 4 -8.19 -34.01 0.95
CA LYS A 4 -8.05 -32.97 1.98
C LYS A 4 -8.00 -31.63 1.25
N ASP A 5 -9.14 -30.94 1.18
CA ASP A 5 -9.14 -29.51 0.90
C ASP A 5 -8.23 -28.84 1.95
N GLU A 6 -7.16 -28.19 1.49
CA GLU A 6 -6.34 -27.25 2.27
C GLU A 6 -7.21 -26.01 2.58
N ARG A 7 -8.10 -26.11 3.58
CA ARG A 7 -8.94 -25.01 4.05
C ARG A 7 -8.20 -24.21 5.12
N SER A 8 -8.19 -22.89 4.96
CA SER A 8 -7.73 -21.93 5.96
C SER A 8 -8.34 -22.18 7.35
N ASP A 9 -7.53 -22.04 8.40
CA ASP A 9 -7.97 -22.27 9.79
C ASP A 9 -9.16 -21.35 10.15
N ILE A 10 -10.26 -21.94 10.62
CA ILE A 10 -11.45 -21.20 11.06
C ILE A 10 -11.33 -20.88 12.55
N TYR A 11 -11.47 -19.59 12.89
CA TYR A 11 -11.49 -19.06 14.25
C TYR A 11 -12.91 -18.69 14.66
N TYR A 12 -13.19 -18.73 15.96
CA TYR A 12 -14.54 -18.51 16.49
C TYR A 12 -14.61 -17.22 17.31
N ILE A 13 -15.63 -16.41 17.00
CA ILE A 13 -16.03 -15.22 17.77
C ILE A 13 -17.43 -15.51 18.34
N PRO A 14 -17.54 -16.20 19.48
CA PRO A 14 -18.83 -16.62 20.01
C PRO A 14 -19.75 -15.45 20.33
N PRO A 15 -21.08 -15.61 20.21
CA PRO A 15 -22.04 -14.62 20.70
C PRO A 15 -21.88 -14.37 22.20
N ASN A 16 -22.37 -13.21 22.65
CA ASN A 16 -22.23 -12.83 24.04
C ASN A 16 -23.07 -13.74 24.95
N PHE A 17 -22.42 -14.35 25.95
CA PHE A 17 -23.11 -15.22 26.90
C PHE A 17 -23.72 -14.46 28.11
N ILE A 18 -23.31 -13.20 28.34
CA ILE A 18 -23.69 -12.38 29.53
C ILE A 18 -24.69 -11.27 29.17
N ASP A 19 -25.55 -11.42 28.17
CA ASP A 19 -26.61 -10.42 27.96
C ASP A 19 -27.72 -10.60 29.01
N SER A 20 -27.47 -10.05 30.20
CA SER A 20 -28.46 -9.95 31.26
C SER A 20 -29.50 -8.91 30.84
N GLY A 21 -30.62 -9.36 30.31
CA GLY A 21 -31.86 -8.59 30.39
C GLY A 21 -32.68 -8.54 29.12
N THR A 22 -32.87 -9.67 28.44
CA THR A 22 -33.85 -9.84 27.37
C THR A 22 -35.06 -10.64 27.86
N LEU A 23 -36.24 -10.34 27.30
CA LEU A 23 -37.52 -11.02 27.53
C LEU A 23 -38.02 -11.56 26.18
N MET A 24 -38.75 -12.68 26.20
CA MET A 24 -39.18 -13.46 25.01
C MET A 24 -37.98 -13.83 24.13
N GLY A 25 -37.19 -14.80 24.60
CA GLY A 25 -36.12 -15.43 23.82
C GLY A 25 -34.85 -14.64 23.57
N GLY A 26 -34.89 -13.31 23.65
CA GLY A 26 -33.82 -12.50 23.06
C GLY A 26 -34.34 -11.34 22.22
N MET A 27 -35.61 -11.41 21.79
CA MET A 27 -36.22 -10.43 20.89
C MET A 27 -36.24 -9.00 21.46
N PHE A 28 -36.55 -8.83 22.74
CA PHE A 28 -36.69 -7.49 23.32
C PHE A 28 -35.90 -7.32 24.60
N LYS A 29 -35.14 -6.21 24.71
CA LYS A 29 -34.50 -5.80 25.96
C LYS A 29 -35.60 -5.53 27.00
N ILE A 30 -35.40 -5.96 28.24
CA ILE A 30 -36.33 -5.74 29.38
C ILE A 30 -36.75 -4.27 29.46
N ARG A 31 -35.79 -3.37 29.22
CA ARG A 31 -36.05 -1.93 29.22
C ARG A 31 -36.99 -1.50 28.08
N ASN A 32 -36.89 -2.07 26.88
CA ASN A 32 -37.83 -1.82 25.79
C ASN A 32 -39.23 -2.33 26.15
N VAL A 33 -39.34 -3.50 26.78
CA VAL A 33 -40.63 -4.06 27.21
C VAL A 33 -41.30 -3.19 28.26
N ILE A 34 -40.53 -2.72 29.25
CA ILE A 34 -41.03 -1.78 30.27
C ILE A 34 -41.49 -0.47 29.64
N GLU A 35 -40.69 0.11 28.72
CA GLU A 35 -41.02 1.34 28.00
C GLU A 35 -42.26 1.17 27.12
N ALA A 36 -42.40 0.04 26.43
CA ALA A 36 -43.57 -0.28 25.62
C ALA A 36 -44.83 -0.42 26.49
N GLY A 37 -44.73 -1.09 27.64
CA GLY A 37 -45.84 -1.20 28.60
C GLY A 37 -46.27 0.14 29.20
N THR A 38 -45.30 1.02 29.53
CA THR A 38 -45.61 2.38 30.01
C THR A 38 -46.24 3.24 28.91
N LEU A 39 -45.72 3.18 27.68
CA LEU A 39 -46.28 3.88 26.53
C LEU A 39 -47.71 3.41 26.24
N ALA A 40 -47.96 2.09 26.32
CA ALA A 40 -49.28 1.50 26.15
C ALA A 40 -50.27 2.05 27.17
N GLY A 41 -49.89 2.10 28.45
CA GLY A 41 -50.73 2.63 29.52
C GLY A 41 -51.06 4.11 29.32
N ILE A 42 -50.07 4.93 28.99
CA ILE A 42 -50.24 6.38 28.76
C ILE A 42 -51.18 6.65 27.59
N LEU A 43 -51.03 5.92 26.47
CA LEU A 43 -51.87 6.11 25.29
C LEU A 43 -53.28 5.54 25.47
N ALA A 44 -53.43 4.44 26.21
CA ALA A 44 -54.73 3.79 26.43
C ALA A 44 -55.63 4.56 27.41
N LEU A 45 -55.08 5.13 28.49
CA LEU A 45 -55.81 5.88 29.52
C LEU A 45 -56.77 6.96 28.99
N PRO A 46 -56.38 7.87 28.08
CA PRO A 46 -57.28 8.87 27.52
C PRO A 46 -58.34 8.25 26.60
N ILE A 47 -58.02 7.19 25.86
CA ILE A 47 -58.96 6.53 24.92
C ILE A 47 -60.16 5.93 25.67
N PHE A 48 -59.94 5.41 26.89
CA PHE A 48 -61.02 4.92 27.74
C PHE A 48 -61.98 6.00 28.25
N ARG A 49 -61.56 7.27 28.26
CA ARG A 49 -62.39 8.41 28.68
C ARG A 49 -63.18 9.05 27.54
N ILE A 50 -63.01 8.61 26.29
CA ILE A 50 -63.73 9.14 25.13
C ILE A 50 -65.15 8.56 25.09
N PRO A 51 -66.22 9.37 24.92
CA PRO A 51 -67.60 8.90 24.88
C PRO A 51 -67.98 8.28 23.52
N VAL A 52 -67.34 7.17 23.14
CA VAL A 52 -67.62 6.37 21.94
C VAL A 52 -67.92 4.92 22.29
N SER A 53 -68.49 4.17 21.34
CA SER A 53 -68.84 2.75 21.51
C SER A 53 -67.61 1.89 21.81
N LEU A 54 -67.81 0.75 22.48
CA LEU A 54 -66.74 -0.20 22.83
C LEU A 54 -65.93 -0.62 21.59
N THR A 55 -66.62 -0.93 20.49
CA THR A 55 -66.01 -1.32 19.21
C THR A 55 -65.13 -0.20 18.66
N ALA A 56 -65.58 1.06 18.71
CA ALA A 56 -64.79 2.20 18.29
C ALA A 56 -63.54 2.41 19.18
N ARG A 57 -63.66 2.22 20.50
CA ARG A 57 -62.50 2.29 21.42
C ARG A 57 -61.46 1.21 21.10
N ILE A 58 -61.89 -0.02 20.83
CA ILE A 58 -60.99 -1.13 20.46
C ILE A 58 -60.25 -0.81 19.16
N ILE A 59 -60.95 -0.32 18.13
CA ILE A 59 -60.34 0.06 16.86
C ILE A 59 -59.31 1.19 17.06
N ILE A 60 -59.65 2.23 17.85
CA ILE A 60 -58.73 3.34 18.14
C ILE A 60 -57.50 2.86 18.93
N LEU A 61 -57.68 1.96 19.91
CA LEU A 61 -56.57 1.34 20.64
C LEU A 61 -55.65 0.56 19.71
N CYS A 62 -56.20 -0.26 18.80
CA CYS A 62 -55.40 -1.03 17.84
C CYS A 62 -54.64 -0.13 16.86
N ILE A 63 -55.22 0.98 16.40
CA ILE A 63 -54.57 1.88 15.44
C ILE A 63 -53.50 2.76 16.10
N VAL A 64 -53.70 3.18 17.35
CA VAL A 64 -52.80 4.14 18.02
C VAL A 64 -51.79 3.45 18.94
N VAL A 65 -52.26 2.54 19.80
CA VAL A 65 -51.43 1.91 20.84
C VAL A 65 -50.56 0.81 20.24
N MET A 66 -51.10 -0.03 19.35
CA MET A 66 -50.36 -1.17 18.82
C MET A 66 -49.11 -0.76 18.03
N PRO A 67 -49.15 0.21 17.09
CA PRO A 67 -47.94 0.64 16.38
C PRO A 67 -46.93 1.32 17.30
N ALA A 68 -47.40 2.08 18.28
CA ALA A 68 -46.55 2.77 19.24
C ALA A 68 -45.82 1.78 20.17
N VAL A 69 -46.51 0.72 20.61
CA VAL A 69 -45.94 -0.39 21.38
C VAL A 69 -44.91 -1.16 20.56
N ILE A 70 -45.22 -1.49 19.30
CA ILE A 70 -44.28 -2.16 18.40
C ILE A 70 -43.02 -1.30 18.20
N PHE A 71 -43.20 0.00 17.97
CA PHE A 71 -42.08 0.94 17.83
C PHE A 71 -41.22 1.02 19.10
N ALA A 72 -41.83 1.03 20.28
CA ALA A 72 -41.11 1.02 21.56
C ALA A 72 -40.40 -0.30 21.85
N LEU A 73 -40.97 -1.42 21.41
CA LEU A 73 -40.35 -2.74 21.52
C LEU A 73 -39.10 -2.85 20.63
N VAL A 74 -39.17 -2.36 19.39
CA VAL A 74 -38.03 -2.34 18.44
C VAL A 74 -36.95 -1.35 18.87
N GLY A 75 -37.33 -0.14 19.30
CA GLY A 75 -36.40 0.94 19.64
C GLY A 75 -35.78 1.61 18.41
N ILE A 76 -34.76 2.44 18.61
CA ILE A 76 -34.09 3.22 17.55
C ILE A 76 -32.58 3.00 17.62
N ASN A 77 -31.95 2.56 16.53
CA ASN A 77 -30.50 2.31 16.43
C ASN A 77 -29.96 1.42 17.58
N GLY A 78 -30.69 0.37 17.94
CA GLY A 78 -30.34 -0.56 19.02
C GLY A 78 -30.47 -0.01 20.45
N LYS A 79 -31.01 1.22 20.61
CA LYS A 79 -31.31 1.87 21.89
C LYS A 79 -32.81 1.83 22.21
N CYS A 80 -33.13 1.74 23.49
CA CYS A 80 -34.48 2.01 24.01
C CYS A 80 -34.86 3.48 23.73
N LEU A 81 -36.15 3.79 23.58
CA LEU A 81 -36.64 5.14 23.27
C LEU A 81 -36.14 6.16 24.30
N SER A 82 -36.16 5.84 25.59
CA SER A 82 -35.70 6.77 26.63
C SER A 82 -34.19 7.03 26.55
N SER A 83 -33.40 6.02 26.17
CA SER A 83 -31.94 6.14 26.01
C SER A 83 -31.59 6.98 24.78
N TYR A 84 -32.35 6.80 23.69
CA TYR A 84 -32.26 7.62 22.50
C TYR A 84 -32.61 9.07 22.81
N LEU A 85 -33.75 9.33 23.47
CA LEU A 85 -34.17 10.67 23.88
C LEU A 85 -33.16 11.35 24.80
N PHE A 86 -32.60 10.61 25.77
CA PHE A 86 -31.56 11.16 26.65
C PHE A 86 -30.28 11.51 25.90
N SER A 87 -29.87 10.69 24.92
CA SER A 87 -28.72 10.98 24.07
C SER A 87 -28.96 12.24 23.24
N TRP A 88 -30.17 12.37 22.67
CA TRP A 88 -30.59 13.54 21.91
C TRP A 88 -30.64 14.81 22.78
N LEU A 89 -31.25 14.76 23.97
CA LEU A 89 -31.28 15.89 24.91
C LEU A 89 -29.87 16.28 25.37
N ARG A 90 -29.02 15.30 25.69
CA ARG A 90 -27.62 15.53 26.07
C ARG A 90 -26.85 16.21 24.94
N PHE A 91 -27.08 15.79 23.69
CA PHE A 91 -26.50 16.43 22.52
C PHE A 91 -26.99 17.88 22.39
N LEU A 92 -28.30 18.15 22.46
CA LEU A 92 -28.85 19.49 22.38
C LEU A 92 -28.29 20.44 23.46
N MET A 93 -28.03 19.94 24.67
CA MET A 93 -27.46 20.72 25.77
C MET A 93 -25.94 20.95 25.67
N ASN A 94 -25.22 20.13 24.90
CA ASN A 94 -23.76 20.15 24.82
C ASN A 94 -23.19 20.54 23.45
N ARG A 95 -24.05 20.68 22.43
CA ARG A 95 -23.67 21.16 21.09
C ARG A 95 -22.96 22.51 21.19
N ARG A 96 -21.75 22.58 20.66
CA ARG A 96 -20.87 23.76 20.75
C ARG A 96 -19.75 23.66 19.72
N MET A 97 -19.16 24.80 19.42
CA MET A 97 -17.84 24.84 18.78
C MET A 97 -16.78 25.20 19.84
N ILE A 98 -15.66 24.51 19.80
CA ILE A 98 -14.48 24.76 20.64
C ILE A 98 -13.38 25.27 19.71
N HIS A 99 -12.74 26.38 20.10
CA HIS A 99 -11.64 26.96 19.34
C HIS A 99 -10.33 26.82 20.13
N GLU A 100 -9.20 26.87 19.42
CA GLU A 100 -7.87 26.84 20.02
C GLU A 100 -7.69 28.01 21.01
N LEU A 101 -8.23 29.18 20.67
CA LEU A 101 -8.25 30.38 21.51
C LEU A 101 -9.69 30.70 21.97
N PRO A 102 -9.87 31.34 23.15
CA PRO A 102 -11.18 31.87 23.53
C PRO A 102 -11.66 32.85 22.46
N LYS A 103 -12.94 32.78 22.06
CA LYS A 103 -13.53 33.65 21.04
C LYS A 103 -13.06 35.09 21.24
N PRO A 104 -12.57 35.79 20.21
CA PRO A 104 -12.37 37.22 20.33
C PRO A 104 -13.72 37.81 20.73
N VAL A 105 -13.78 38.43 21.91
CA VAL A 105 -14.90 39.29 22.27
C VAL A 105 -15.02 40.28 21.13
N ILE A 106 -16.19 40.33 20.52
CA ILE A 106 -16.52 41.11 19.34
C ILE A 106 -16.06 42.57 19.58
N ILE A 107 -14.91 42.95 19.04
CA ILE A 107 -14.54 44.36 18.80
C ILE A 107 -14.96 44.74 17.37
N ARG A 108 -16.04 44.14 16.84
CA ARG A 108 -16.55 44.45 15.49
C ARG A 108 -17.79 45.34 15.48
N GLU A 109 -18.44 45.62 16.62
CA GLU A 109 -19.60 46.54 16.63
C GLU A 109 -19.28 47.98 17.05
N GLU A 110 -18.07 48.29 17.51
CA GLU A 110 -17.66 49.68 17.82
C GLU A 110 -16.69 50.29 16.80
N ILE A 111 -16.09 49.50 15.90
CA ILE A 111 -15.13 50.01 14.90
C ILE A 111 -15.83 50.52 13.63
N GLU A 112 -17.04 50.03 13.30
CA GLU A 112 -17.81 50.49 12.12
C GLU A 112 -18.74 51.70 12.40
N LYS A 113 -18.68 52.30 13.59
CA LYS A 113 -19.45 53.54 13.92
C LYS A 113 -18.59 54.79 14.12
N THR A 114 -17.32 54.76 13.73
CA THR A 114 -16.43 55.94 13.82
C THR A 114 -15.79 56.30 12.49
N GLU A 115 -16.59 56.41 11.44
CA GLU A 115 -16.31 57.33 10.34
C GLU A 115 -17.08 58.63 10.58
N GLY A 116 -16.39 59.62 11.15
CA GLY A 116 -16.91 60.98 11.37
C GLY A 116 -16.95 61.38 12.85
N ALA A 117 -15.79 61.57 13.49
CA ALA A 117 -15.73 62.08 14.87
C ALA A 117 -15.26 63.53 14.94
N ASP A 118 -16.15 64.39 15.45
CA ASP A 118 -15.98 65.80 15.76
C ASP A 118 -15.04 66.03 16.98
N ARG A 119 -14.60 67.28 17.18
CA ARG A 119 -13.59 67.72 18.18
C ARG A 119 -13.87 67.28 19.62
N LYS A 120 -15.13 66.95 19.99
CA LYS A 120 -15.52 66.50 21.35
C LYS A 120 -14.93 65.14 21.74
N THR A 121 -14.79 64.20 20.82
CA THR A 121 -14.32 62.83 21.12
C THR A 121 -12.82 62.78 21.46
N LYS A 122 -12.02 63.76 21.02
CA LYS A 122 -10.59 63.86 21.35
C LYS A 122 -10.33 64.33 22.79
N GLU A 123 -11.25 65.07 23.41
CA GLU A 123 -11.13 65.49 24.81
C GLU A 123 -11.50 64.38 25.78
N GLU A 124 -12.57 63.63 25.50
CA GLU A 124 -13.00 62.49 26.33
C GLU A 124 -11.95 61.35 26.36
N ILE A 125 -11.27 61.09 25.23
CA ILE A 125 -10.16 60.12 25.16
C ILE A 125 -8.94 60.58 25.98
N ARG A 126 -8.73 61.90 26.11
CA ARG A 126 -7.61 62.46 26.90
C ARG A 126 -7.88 62.34 28.41
N GLU A 127 -9.15 62.46 28.79
CA GLU A 127 -9.61 62.32 30.17
C GLU A 127 -9.62 60.84 30.62
N LEU A 128 -10.09 59.92 29.76
CA LEU A 128 -9.99 58.47 30.01
C LEU A 128 -8.55 57.99 30.16
N LYS A 129 -7.61 58.48 29.33
CA LYS A 129 -6.18 58.16 29.45
C LYS A 129 -5.56 58.68 30.77
N ARG A 130 -6.11 59.77 31.33
CA ARG A 130 -5.69 60.31 32.64
C ARG A 130 -6.23 59.47 33.80
N GLN A 131 -7.45 58.96 33.69
CA GLN A 131 -8.05 58.05 34.68
C GLN A 131 -7.37 56.67 34.67
N LEU A 132 -7.07 56.09 33.50
CA LEU A 132 -6.32 54.84 33.36
C LEU A 132 -4.90 54.88 33.94
N ARG A 133 -4.24 56.05 33.92
CA ARG A 133 -2.92 56.24 34.55
C ARG A 133 -2.99 56.30 36.08
N LYS A 134 -4.12 56.73 36.66
CA LYS A 134 -4.37 56.68 38.11
C LYS A 134 -4.62 55.24 38.58
N VAL A 135 -5.45 54.48 37.85
CA VAL A 135 -5.73 53.05 38.15
C VAL A 135 -4.48 52.17 38.03
N LYS A 136 -3.60 52.44 37.04
CA LYS A 136 -2.30 51.74 36.93
C LYS A 136 -1.35 52.01 38.10
N ARG A 137 -1.44 53.17 38.78
CA ARG A 137 -0.63 53.49 39.96
C ARG A 137 -1.16 52.82 41.23
N GLU A 138 -2.47 52.66 41.36
CA GLU A 138 -3.09 51.89 42.46
C GLU A 138 -2.86 50.38 42.32
N ASN A 139 -2.99 49.81 41.12
CA ASN A 139 -2.73 48.38 40.89
C ASN A 139 -1.25 47.99 41.08
N LYS A 140 -0.31 48.92 40.90
CA LYS A 140 1.12 48.69 41.21
C LYS A 140 1.40 48.70 42.72
N ARG A 141 0.54 49.36 43.51
CA ARG A 141 0.59 49.35 44.98
C ARG A 141 -0.02 48.06 45.55
N ASN A 142 -1.15 47.59 45.01
CA ASN A 142 -1.78 46.33 45.44
C ASN A 142 -0.93 45.09 45.09
N ARG A 143 -0.24 45.08 43.93
CA ARG A 143 0.71 44.01 43.56
C ARG A 143 1.90 43.83 44.52
N LYS A 144 2.25 44.84 45.32
CA LYS A 144 3.28 44.72 46.36
C LYS A 144 2.74 44.07 47.64
N MET A 145 1.45 44.23 47.94
CA MET A 145 0.80 43.58 49.08
C MET A 145 0.46 42.10 48.77
N ASP A 146 0.02 41.78 47.55
CA ASP A 146 -0.32 40.39 47.17
C ASP A 146 0.91 39.47 47.09
N LYS A 147 2.11 40.04 46.82
CA LYS A 147 3.36 39.28 46.81
C LYS A 147 3.75 38.78 48.21
N GLU A 148 3.43 39.54 49.27
CA GLU A 148 3.71 39.14 50.66
C GLU A 148 2.72 38.08 51.19
N GLU A 149 1.52 37.95 50.60
CA GLU A 149 0.57 36.88 50.94
C GLU A 149 0.79 35.56 50.17
N SER A 150 1.41 35.61 48.98
CA SER A 150 1.63 34.44 48.13
C SER A 150 2.69 33.44 48.65
N GLU A 151 3.58 33.84 49.56
CA GLU A 151 4.61 32.95 50.13
C GLU A 151 4.08 32.01 51.23
N LYS A 152 2.79 32.09 51.61
CA LYS A 152 2.23 31.34 52.76
C LYS A 152 1.19 30.25 52.44
N ARG A 153 0.90 29.88 51.19
CA ARG A 153 -0.14 28.86 50.89
C ARG A 153 0.37 27.68 50.06
N LYS A 154 0.41 26.49 50.68
CA LYS A 154 0.63 25.18 50.03
C LYS A 154 -0.57 24.82 49.13
N PRO A 155 -0.38 24.10 48.01
CA PRO A 155 -1.45 23.78 47.07
C PRO A 155 -2.28 22.57 47.56
N SER A 156 -3.59 22.76 47.74
CA SER A 156 -4.56 21.69 48.00
C SER A 156 -5.19 21.20 46.70
N GLY A 157 -5.13 19.89 46.42
CA GLY A 157 -5.67 19.27 45.22
C GLY A 157 -7.21 19.19 45.21
N LYS A 158 -7.85 19.98 44.34
CA LYS A 158 -9.13 19.69 43.70
C LYS A 158 -9.11 20.29 42.29
N ALA A 159 -9.43 19.49 41.27
CA ALA A 159 -9.49 19.95 39.88
C ALA A 159 -10.51 21.09 39.75
N SER A 160 -10.05 22.26 39.32
CA SER A 160 -10.88 23.44 39.08
C SER A 160 -11.80 23.19 37.88
N HIS A 161 -13.11 23.30 38.08
CA HIS A 161 -14.09 23.16 37.00
C HIS A 161 -14.02 24.41 36.09
N ILE A 162 -13.50 24.26 34.87
CA ILE A 162 -13.45 25.36 33.89
C ILE A 162 -14.87 25.60 33.33
N PRO A 163 -15.38 26.85 33.31
CA PRO A 163 -16.68 27.16 32.72
C PRO A 163 -16.71 26.82 31.22
N LYS A 164 -17.86 26.32 30.70
CA LYS A 164 -18.03 25.97 29.27
C LYS A 164 -17.69 27.12 28.30
N LYS A 165 -17.75 28.38 28.75
CA LYS A 165 -17.48 29.59 27.97
C LYS A 165 -15.98 29.86 27.74
N ASP A 166 -15.13 29.33 28.62
CA ASP A 166 -13.67 29.55 28.62
C ASP A 166 -12.90 28.28 28.21
N MET A 167 -13.61 27.27 27.70
CA MET A 167 -13.03 25.99 27.27
C MET A 167 -12.32 26.16 25.93
N THR A 168 -10.99 25.97 25.91
CA THR A 168 -10.17 25.89 24.70
C THR A 168 -9.86 24.44 24.34
N ILE A 169 -9.50 24.16 23.09
CA ILE A 169 -9.16 22.78 22.66
C ILE A 169 -7.99 22.19 23.48
N PRO A 170 -6.88 22.91 23.74
CA PRO A 170 -5.80 22.43 24.62
C PRO A 170 -6.26 21.99 26.01
N ASN A 171 -7.32 22.61 26.53
CA ASN A 171 -7.93 22.29 27.82
C ASN A 171 -9.00 21.20 27.76
N TYR A 172 -9.56 20.98 26.57
CA TYR A 172 -10.55 19.95 26.32
C TYR A 172 -9.92 18.56 26.14
N LEU A 173 -8.76 18.47 25.49
CA LEU A 173 -8.07 17.20 25.29
C LEU A 173 -7.64 16.59 26.63
N PRO A 174 -7.83 15.27 26.84
CA PRO A 174 -7.55 14.59 28.11
C PRO A 174 -6.05 14.32 28.34
N ILE A 175 -5.16 15.23 27.91
CA ILE A 175 -3.70 15.10 28.00
C ILE A 175 -3.17 16.20 28.94
N GLU A 176 -2.30 15.81 29.86
CA GLU A 176 -1.64 16.69 30.85
C GLU A 176 -0.22 17.04 30.38
N LYS A 177 0.61 16.03 30.11
CA LYS A 177 1.97 16.18 29.59
C LYS A 177 2.42 14.92 28.84
N ILE A 178 3.53 15.01 28.11
CA ILE A 178 4.23 13.87 27.50
C ILE A 178 5.66 13.89 28.03
N ASP A 179 6.10 12.78 28.59
CA ASP A 179 7.46 12.63 29.09
C ASP A 179 7.93 11.18 28.96
N HIS A 180 9.21 10.94 28.67
CA HIS A 180 9.78 9.63 28.34
C HIS A 180 8.97 8.82 27.29
N GLY A 181 8.35 9.51 26.32
CA GLY A 181 7.46 8.92 25.31
C GLY A 181 6.17 8.35 25.90
N ILE A 182 5.77 8.80 27.09
CA ILE A 182 4.58 8.38 27.81
C ILE A 182 3.65 9.57 27.96
N ILE A 183 2.38 9.36 27.63
CA ILE A 183 1.30 10.32 27.75
C ILE A 183 0.75 10.23 29.17
N TYR A 184 0.78 11.35 29.88
CA TYR A 184 0.15 11.53 31.17
C TYR A 184 -1.23 12.12 30.91
N THR A 185 -2.28 11.38 31.24
CA THR A 185 -3.66 11.85 31.04
C THR A 185 -4.16 12.60 32.26
N ARG A 186 -5.11 13.52 32.05
CA ARG A 186 -5.69 14.33 33.14
C ARG A 186 -6.45 13.49 34.19
N ASP A 187 -6.85 12.27 33.84
CA ASP A 187 -7.46 11.29 34.74
C ASP A 187 -6.44 10.35 35.41
N ARG A 188 -5.14 10.71 35.40
CA ARG A 188 -4.02 10.00 36.04
C ARG A 188 -3.74 8.60 35.48
N ARG A 189 -3.87 8.42 34.17
CA ARG A 189 -3.41 7.21 33.48
C ARG A 189 -2.09 7.49 32.77
N PHE A 190 -1.30 6.44 32.61
CA PHE A 190 -0.05 6.46 31.85
C PHE A 190 -0.22 5.60 30.62
N VAL A 191 0.00 6.21 29.45
CA VAL A 191 -0.24 5.59 28.16
C VAL A 191 1.01 5.68 27.30
N LYS A 192 1.39 4.58 26.64
CA LYS A 192 2.50 4.58 25.67
C LYS A 192 2.00 4.16 24.30
N ILE A 193 2.48 4.85 23.26
CA ILE A 193 2.19 4.54 21.86
C ILE A 193 3.46 3.99 21.23
N ILE A 194 3.35 2.91 20.46
CA ILE A 194 4.40 2.45 19.55
C ILE A 194 3.85 2.34 18.14
N GLU A 195 4.69 2.61 17.15
CA GLU A 195 4.37 2.46 15.73
C GLU A 195 4.94 1.14 15.20
N VAL A 196 4.12 0.43 14.42
CA VAL A 196 4.39 -0.90 13.89
C VAL A 196 4.32 -0.84 12.37
N THR A 197 5.36 -1.28 11.68
CA THR A 197 5.32 -1.44 10.24
C THR A 197 4.48 -2.67 9.89
N PRO A 198 3.56 -2.57 8.92
CA PRO A 198 2.70 -3.70 8.57
C PRO A 198 3.48 -4.81 7.87
N VAL A 199 2.89 -6.00 7.87
CA VAL A 199 3.30 -7.09 6.98
C VAL A 199 2.25 -7.34 5.92
N ASN A 200 2.68 -7.79 4.75
CA ASN A 200 1.78 -8.28 3.74
C ASN A 200 1.25 -9.68 4.15
N PHE A 201 0.33 -9.75 5.12
CA PHE A 201 -0.12 -11.00 5.75
C PHE A 201 -0.77 -11.99 4.77
N TRP A 202 -1.69 -11.50 3.93
CA TRP A 202 -2.36 -12.32 2.91
C TRP A 202 -1.42 -12.79 1.81
N LEU A 203 -0.28 -12.12 1.68
CA LEU A 203 0.77 -12.41 0.73
C LEU A 203 1.76 -13.47 1.24
N ARG A 204 1.48 -14.06 2.40
CA ARG A 204 2.26 -15.15 2.97
C ARG A 204 1.53 -16.46 2.74
N ASN A 205 2.29 -17.55 2.59
CA ASN A 205 1.67 -18.88 2.52
C ASN A 205 0.94 -19.21 3.83
N GLU A 206 0.02 -20.18 3.80
CA GLU A 206 -0.79 -20.52 4.97
C GLU A 206 0.02 -20.91 6.21
N ARG A 207 1.20 -21.52 6.04
CA ARG A 207 2.07 -21.90 7.16
C ARG A 207 2.65 -20.66 7.83
N GLU A 208 3.12 -19.70 7.05
CA GLU A 208 3.60 -18.42 7.54
C GLU A 208 2.48 -17.59 8.17
N GLN A 209 1.29 -17.53 7.55
CA GLN A 209 0.11 -16.89 8.14
C GLN A 209 -0.20 -17.50 9.51
N ARG A 210 -0.25 -18.84 9.61
CA ARG A 210 -0.43 -19.55 10.89
C ARG A 210 0.64 -19.18 11.91
N ASN A 211 1.92 -19.19 11.52
CA ASN A 211 3.02 -18.83 12.41
C ASN A 211 2.87 -17.41 12.97
N ILE A 212 2.49 -16.44 12.14
CA ILE A 212 2.24 -15.06 12.57
C ILE A 212 1.13 -15.03 13.62
N ILE A 213 0.00 -15.70 13.36
CA ILE A 213 -1.10 -15.74 14.31
C ILE A 213 -0.67 -16.42 15.61
N TYR A 214 0.09 -17.51 15.56
CA TYR A 214 0.59 -18.20 16.77
C TYR A 214 1.57 -17.34 17.59
N SER A 215 2.48 -16.62 16.93
CA SER A 215 3.38 -15.66 17.60
C SER A 215 2.59 -14.53 18.24
N PHE A 216 1.58 -13.99 17.54
CA PHE A 216 0.72 -12.95 18.07
C PHE A 216 -0.18 -13.44 19.22
N MET A 217 -0.69 -14.68 19.14
CA MET A 217 -1.39 -15.34 20.26
C MET A 217 -0.50 -15.43 21.49
N SER A 218 0.77 -15.81 21.31
CA SER A 218 1.73 -15.93 22.40
C SER A 218 2.00 -14.58 23.06
N TYR A 219 2.04 -13.50 22.27
CA TYR A 219 2.13 -12.14 22.77
C TYR A 219 0.90 -11.74 23.61
N LEU A 220 -0.33 -11.94 23.10
CA LEU A 220 -1.55 -11.55 23.83
C LEU A 220 -1.65 -12.18 25.23
N LYS A 221 -1.10 -13.39 25.41
CA LYS A 221 -1.06 -14.05 26.72
C LYS A 221 -0.22 -13.30 27.76
N ILE A 222 0.83 -12.60 27.33
CA ILE A 222 1.76 -11.87 28.23
C ILE A 222 1.64 -10.35 28.10
N SER A 223 0.79 -9.87 27.19
CA SER A 223 0.62 -8.44 26.93
C SER A 223 -0.05 -7.72 28.11
N PRO A 224 -0.01 -6.37 28.13
CA PRO A 224 -0.84 -5.57 29.04
C PRO A 224 -2.33 -5.91 28.93
N VAL A 225 -3.09 -5.62 30.00
CA VAL A 225 -4.51 -6.01 30.14
C VAL A 225 -5.40 -5.29 29.13
N LYS A 226 -5.16 -4.00 28.91
CA LYS A 226 -5.88 -3.17 27.93
C LYS A 226 -4.94 -2.77 26.82
N ILE A 227 -5.37 -2.98 25.58
CA ILE A 227 -4.62 -2.59 24.39
C ILE A 227 -5.59 -1.98 23.38
N GLN A 228 -5.16 -0.91 22.73
CA GLN A 228 -5.81 -0.38 21.54
C GLN A 228 -4.86 -0.59 20.37
N PHE A 229 -5.35 -1.23 19.32
CA PHE A 229 -4.70 -1.26 18.01
C PHE A 229 -5.38 -0.22 17.14
N LYS A 230 -4.59 0.66 16.53
CA LYS A 230 -5.11 1.74 15.69
C LYS A 230 -4.46 1.70 14.32
N ALA A 231 -5.26 1.57 13.27
CA ALA A 231 -4.83 1.75 11.90
C ALA A 231 -5.34 3.09 11.37
N VAL A 232 -4.46 3.88 10.78
CA VAL A 232 -4.76 5.23 10.29
C VAL A 232 -4.31 5.35 8.85
N THR A 233 -5.20 5.87 8.02
CA THR A 233 -4.89 6.17 6.62
C THR A 233 -4.31 7.58 6.49
N LYS A 234 -3.15 7.72 5.85
CA LYS A 234 -2.54 9.00 5.50
C LYS A 234 -2.33 9.05 3.99
N ARG A 235 -2.29 10.24 3.40
CA ARG A 235 -1.75 10.40 2.04
C ARG A 235 -0.29 9.93 2.03
N ALA A 236 0.10 9.25 0.96
CA ALA A 236 1.42 8.64 0.87
C ALA A 236 2.52 9.70 0.98
N ASP A 237 3.45 9.48 1.91
CA ASP A 237 4.66 10.30 1.99
C ASP A 237 5.64 9.81 0.93
N VAL A 238 5.70 10.51 -0.20
CA VAL A 238 6.59 10.20 -1.31
C VAL A 238 7.94 10.91 -1.19
N ASN A 239 8.19 11.70 -0.13
CA ASN A 239 9.37 12.56 -0.05
C ASN A 239 10.68 11.77 -0.09
N GLN A 240 10.75 10.63 0.62
CA GLN A 240 11.94 9.77 0.59
C GLN A 240 12.19 9.21 -0.81
N TYR A 241 11.13 8.76 -1.50
CA TYR A 241 11.23 8.27 -2.87
C TYR A 241 11.66 9.38 -3.84
N LEU A 242 11.09 10.60 -3.68
CA LEU A 242 11.46 11.78 -4.46
C LEU A 242 12.93 12.17 -4.27
N ALA A 243 13.45 12.12 -3.05
CA ALA A 243 14.87 12.39 -2.77
C ALA A 243 15.80 11.39 -3.47
N GLY A 244 15.39 10.11 -3.54
CA GLY A 244 16.09 9.09 -4.33
C GLY A 244 16.12 9.44 -5.82
N LEU A 245 14.98 9.86 -6.38
CA LEU A 245 14.88 10.27 -7.79
C LEU A 245 15.74 11.50 -8.11
N GLU A 246 15.83 12.47 -7.20
CA GLU A 246 16.71 13.64 -7.37
C GLU A 246 18.19 13.23 -7.43
N THR A 247 18.58 12.23 -6.64
CA THR A 247 19.95 11.67 -6.65
C THR A 247 20.26 10.99 -7.99
N ASP A 248 19.33 10.17 -8.49
CA ASP A 248 19.46 9.51 -9.81
C ASP A 248 19.58 10.54 -10.95
N MET A 249 18.84 11.64 -10.85
CA MET A 249 18.81 12.72 -11.84
C MET A 249 20.11 13.53 -11.88
N GLN A 250 20.77 13.71 -10.73
CA GLN A 250 22.07 14.37 -10.67
C GLN A 250 23.17 13.56 -11.37
N GLN A 251 23.07 12.23 -11.36
CA GLN A 251 24.02 11.33 -12.01
C GLN A 251 23.78 11.18 -13.52
N GLU A 252 22.59 11.54 -14.01
CA GLU A 252 22.26 11.44 -15.43
C GLU A 252 23.04 12.46 -16.27
N THR A 253 23.46 12.04 -17.46
CA THR A 253 24.22 12.89 -18.39
C THR A 253 23.39 13.28 -19.62
N ASP A 254 22.43 12.45 -20.02
CA ASP A 254 21.57 12.72 -21.17
C ASP A 254 20.46 13.72 -20.81
N SER A 255 20.40 14.83 -21.54
CA SER A 255 19.43 15.91 -21.30
C SER A 255 17.98 15.50 -21.53
N TYR A 256 17.72 14.58 -22.47
CA TYR A 256 16.36 14.12 -22.73
C TYR A 256 15.88 13.15 -21.64
N CYS A 257 16.77 12.28 -21.16
CA CYS A 257 16.49 11.41 -20.03
C CYS A 257 16.18 12.25 -18.78
N LYS A 258 16.94 13.32 -18.49
CA LYS A 258 16.61 14.25 -17.38
C LYS A 258 15.19 14.79 -17.46
N ARG A 259 14.76 15.25 -18.64
CA ARG A 259 13.38 15.73 -18.85
C ARG A 259 12.33 14.65 -18.58
N LEU A 260 12.62 13.40 -18.93
CA LEU A 260 11.77 12.25 -18.59
C LEU A 260 11.71 12.01 -17.07
N GLN A 261 12.82 12.21 -16.35
CA GLN A 261 12.84 12.09 -14.89
C GLN A 261 12.04 13.21 -14.21
N GLU A 262 12.14 14.46 -14.70
CA GLU A 262 11.37 15.61 -14.21
C GLU A 262 9.85 15.37 -14.36
N ASP A 263 9.39 14.93 -15.54
CA ASP A 263 7.98 14.62 -15.81
C ASP A 263 7.47 13.44 -14.95
N TYR A 264 8.34 12.47 -14.68
CA TYR A 264 8.02 11.39 -13.76
C TYR A 264 7.95 11.84 -12.29
N VAL A 265 8.82 12.75 -11.85
CA VAL A 265 8.74 13.35 -10.51
C VAL A 265 7.41 14.09 -10.33
N GLU A 266 6.94 14.78 -11.36
CA GLU A 266 5.63 15.42 -11.35
C GLU A 266 4.49 14.40 -11.25
N LEU A 267 4.56 13.29 -12.01
CA LEU A 267 3.60 12.18 -11.88
C LEU A 267 3.56 11.65 -10.44
N ILE A 268 4.71 11.39 -9.83
CA ILE A 268 4.79 10.86 -8.46
C ILE A 268 4.20 11.85 -7.45
N ARG A 269 4.46 13.15 -7.60
CA ARG A 269 3.84 14.19 -6.76
C ARG A 269 2.32 14.22 -6.95
N GLN A 270 1.83 14.08 -8.17
CA GLN A 270 0.41 14.05 -8.46
C GLN A 270 -0.28 12.81 -7.86
N ILE A 271 0.28 11.62 -8.06
CA ILE A 271 -0.26 10.38 -7.50
C ILE A 271 -0.16 10.44 -5.97
N GLY A 272 0.98 10.83 -5.41
CA GLY A 272 1.23 11.00 -3.97
C GLY A 272 0.22 11.91 -3.27
N SER A 273 -0.11 13.04 -3.89
CA SER A 273 -1.01 14.05 -3.31
C SER A 273 -2.50 13.77 -3.52
N ARG A 274 -2.89 13.13 -4.63
CA ARG A 274 -4.31 12.97 -5.03
C ARG A 274 -4.85 11.56 -4.91
N GLU A 275 -4.03 10.53 -5.08
CA GLU A 275 -4.50 9.15 -5.26
C GLU A 275 -3.92 8.20 -4.22
N ALA A 276 -2.65 8.38 -3.82
CA ALA A 276 -1.92 7.41 -3.04
C ALA A 276 -2.15 7.50 -1.53
N ILE A 277 -2.41 6.33 -0.93
CA ILE A 277 -2.65 6.18 0.50
C ILE A 277 -1.57 5.28 1.10
N THR A 278 -1.01 5.70 2.23
CA THR A 278 -0.21 4.86 3.13
C THR A 278 -0.94 4.61 4.43
N ARG A 279 -0.60 3.52 5.11
CA ARG A 279 -1.21 3.14 6.40
C ARG A 279 -0.18 3.11 7.51
N ARG A 280 -0.51 3.79 8.60
CA ARG A 280 0.27 3.74 9.85
C ARG A 280 -0.49 2.92 10.88
N PHE A 281 0.24 2.09 11.61
CA PHE A 281 -0.33 1.19 12.60
C PHE A 281 0.29 1.46 13.95
N PHE A 282 -0.56 1.63 14.96
CA PHE A 282 -0.14 1.94 16.31
C PHE A 282 -0.65 0.87 17.28
N MET A 283 0.18 0.54 18.26
CA MET A 283 -0.22 -0.22 19.43
C MET A 283 -0.11 0.68 20.65
N ILE A 284 -1.20 0.79 21.40
CA ILE A 284 -1.31 1.69 22.54
C ILE A 284 -1.51 0.86 23.82
N PHE A 285 -0.66 1.13 24.81
CA PHE A 285 -0.60 0.45 26.10
C PHE A 285 -1.08 1.35 27.22
N GLU A 286 -1.81 0.80 28.20
CA GLU A 286 -2.12 1.46 29.47
C GLU A 286 -1.42 0.72 30.63
N TYR A 287 -0.80 1.46 31.55
CA TYR A 287 -0.32 0.91 32.81
C TYR A 287 -1.49 0.66 33.77
N GLU A 288 -1.55 -0.55 34.33
CA GLU A 288 -2.48 -0.89 35.41
C GLU A 288 -1.71 -1.28 36.68
N PRO A 289 -1.94 -0.60 37.82
CA PRO A 289 -1.23 -0.90 39.05
C PRO A 289 -1.69 -2.24 39.65
N PHE A 290 -0.72 -3.07 40.06
CA PHE A 290 -0.96 -4.41 40.64
C PHE A 290 -1.73 -4.37 41.97
N MET A 291 -1.63 -3.26 42.73
CA MET A 291 -2.47 -2.97 43.89
C MET A 291 -2.75 -1.47 44.01
N ARG A 292 -4.02 -1.09 44.19
CA ARG A 292 -4.44 0.27 44.55
C ARG A 292 -4.04 0.58 46.00
N SER A 293 -2.75 0.80 46.23
CA SER A 293 -2.23 1.25 47.52
C SER A 293 -2.09 2.78 47.52
N ASN A 294 -2.16 3.41 48.70
CA ASN A 294 -1.85 4.83 48.90
C ASN A 294 -0.33 5.06 48.73
N ARG A 295 0.21 4.83 47.53
CA ARG A 295 1.60 5.14 47.18
C ARG A 295 1.73 6.61 46.81
N ASN A 296 2.93 7.16 46.97
CA ASN A 296 3.25 8.50 46.50
C ASN A 296 3.28 8.50 44.97
N ARG A 297 2.90 9.64 44.36
CA ARG A 297 2.77 9.77 42.88
C ARG A 297 4.10 9.52 42.15
N GLU A 298 5.23 9.91 42.73
CA GLU A 298 6.56 9.72 42.12
C GLU A 298 6.96 8.24 41.99
N ASP A 299 6.60 7.41 42.98
CA ASP A 299 6.87 5.96 42.95
C ASP A 299 6.02 5.28 41.87
N GLU A 300 4.75 5.68 41.75
CA GLU A 300 3.82 5.18 40.72
C GLU A 300 4.27 5.59 39.32
N GLU A 301 4.74 6.83 39.13
CA GLU A 301 5.28 7.32 37.87
C GLU A 301 6.51 6.49 37.44
N THR A 302 7.44 6.24 38.34
CA THR A 302 8.66 5.45 38.06
C THR A 302 8.32 4.01 37.68
N GLU A 303 7.38 3.39 38.40
CA GLU A 303 6.91 2.04 38.11
C GLU A 303 6.20 1.98 36.75
N ALA A 304 5.32 2.94 36.46
CA ALA A 304 4.60 3.03 35.19
C ALA A 304 5.55 3.18 34.01
N VAL A 305 6.58 4.04 34.11
CA VAL A 305 7.60 4.22 33.08
C VAL A 305 8.35 2.92 32.81
N SER A 306 8.80 2.25 33.88
CA SER A 306 9.52 0.97 33.77
C SER A 306 8.65 -0.12 33.13
N PHE A 307 7.40 -0.25 33.57
CA PHE A 307 6.44 -1.21 33.03
C PHE A 307 6.16 -0.97 31.54
N LEU A 308 5.84 0.26 31.15
CA LEU A 308 5.48 0.59 29.77
C LEU A 308 6.67 0.43 28.81
N ARG A 309 7.90 0.73 29.26
CA ARG A 309 9.12 0.42 28.50
C ARG A 309 9.32 -1.07 28.29
N SER A 310 9.14 -1.87 29.35
CA SER A 310 9.22 -3.33 29.28
C SER A 310 8.14 -3.93 28.36
N ALA A 311 6.91 -3.42 28.45
CA ALA A 311 5.81 -3.81 27.57
C ALA A 311 6.09 -3.50 26.10
N ALA A 312 6.62 -2.31 25.80
CA ALA A 312 7.04 -1.93 24.44
C ALA A 312 8.17 -2.84 23.92
N GLN A 313 9.16 -3.18 24.76
CA GLN A 313 10.22 -4.12 24.40
C GLN A 313 9.67 -5.52 24.07
N THR A 314 8.76 -6.02 24.90
CA THR A 314 8.15 -7.33 24.70
C THR A 314 7.31 -7.34 23.42
N ALA A 315 6.50 -6.30 23.19
CA ALA A 315 5.75 -6.14 21.95
C ALA A 315 6.67 -6.17 20.73
N ARG A 316 7.79 -5.43 20.76
CA ARG A 316 8.80 -5.43 19.69
C ARG A 316 9.36 -6.82 19.41
N THR A 317 9.74 -7.59 20.43
CA THR A 317 10.29 -8.94 20.24
C THR A 317 9.28 -9.89 19.58
N TYR A 318 8.03 -9.90 20.04
CA TYR A 318 7.01 -10.80 19.49
C TYR A 318 6.50 -10.35 18.11
N LEU A 319 6.36 -9.04 17.90
CA LEU A 319 6.00 -8.50 16.59
C LEU A 319 7.08 -8.77 15.54
N PHE A 320 8.36 -8.77 15.93
CA PHE A 320 9.45 -9.19 15.06
C PHE A 320 9.32 -10.66 14.63
N GLN A 321 8.90 -11.55 15.55
CA GLN A 321 8.59 -12.95 15.20
C GLN A 321 7.38 -13.07 14.26
N CYS A 322 6.45 -12.11 14.31
CA CYS A 322 5.35 -11.98 13.36
C CYS A 322 5.79 -11.35 12.01
N GLY A 323 7.07 -10.96 11.88
CA GLY A 323 7.65 -10.35 10.68
C GLY A 323 7.47 -8.83 10.58
N ASN A 324 6.96 -8.16 11.62
CA ASN A 324 6.83 -6.70 11.65
C ASN A 324 8.09 -6.05 12.24
N THR A 325 8.25 -4.75 11.99
CA THR A 325 9.25 -3.93 12.68
C THR A 325 8.53 -2.90 13.56
N VAL A 326 9.01 -2.71 14.79
CA VAL A 326 8.55 -1.62 15.65
C VAL A 326 9.53 -0.48 15.53
N LEU A 327 9.04 0.71 15.15
CA LEU A 327 9.90 1.88 14.97
C LEU A 327 10.42 2.37 16.32
N THR A 328 11.71 2.68 16.39
CA THR A 328 12.39 3.17 17.60
C THR A 328 12.96 4.55 17.34
N PRO A 329 12.30 5.62 17.80
CA PRO A 329 12.76 6.98 17.56
C PRO A 329 13.93 7.37 18.47
N GLU A 330 14.75 8.32 18.02
CA GLU A 330 15.81 8.91 18.84
C GLU A 330 15.23 9.75 19.99
N ASN A 331 14.15 10.51 19.73
CA ASN A 331 13.43 11.32 20.70
C ASN A 331 11.97 10.86 20.82
N GLU A 332 11.66 10.05 21.84
CA GLU A 332 10.32 9.49 22.02
C GLU A 332 9.24 10.55 22.33
N ASN A 333 9.59 11.66 23.01
CA ASN A 333 8.64 12.73 23.35
C ASN A 333 8.14 13.47 22.11
N GLU A 334 9.09 13.85 21.27
CA GLU A 334 8.82 14.55 20.01
C GLU A 334 7.95 13.70 19.09
N VAL A 335 8.33 12.45 18.85
CA VAL A 335 7.56 11.54 17.98
C VAL A 335 6.17 11.25 18.54
N THR A 336 6.02 11.09 19.85
CA THR A 336 4.68 10.90 20.46
C THR A 336 3.80 12.14 20.24
N THR A 337 4.38 13.34 20.36
CA THR A 337 3.66 14.59 20.13
C THR A 337 3.32 14.77 18.65
N GLU A 338 4.24 14.40 17.76
CA GLU A 338 4.05 14.44 16.31
C GLU A 338 2.94 13.50 15.85
N ILE A 339 2.90 12.28 16.39
CA ILE A 339 1.80 11.32 16.15
C ILE A 339 0.46 11.96 16.51
N LEU A 340 0.35 12.57 17.70
CA LEU A 340 -0.89 13.23 18.14
C LEU A 340 -1.25 14.43 17.27
N TYR A 341 -0.27 15.24 16.88
CA TYR A 341 -0.45 16.38 15.97
C TYR A 341 -1.03 15.93 14.63
N HIS A 342 -0.44 14.92 13.98
CA HIS A 342 -0.92 14.43 12.68
C HIS A 342 -2.33 13.80 12.76
N LEU A 343 -2.66 13.14 13.87
CA LEU A 343 -4.00 12.56 14.08
C LEU A 343 -5.08 13.63 14.29
N LEU A 344 -4.74 14.70 15.01
CA LEU A 344 -5.68 15.78 15.32
C LEU A 344 -5.80 16.81 14.19
N ASN A 345 -4.78 16.95 13.34
CA ASN A 345 -4.70 17.96 12.28
C ASN A 345 -4.66 17.31 10.88
N ARG A 346 -5.50 16.32 10.61
CA ARG A 346 -5.43 15.49 9.39
C ARG A 346 -5.43 16.28 8.05
N LYS A 347 -6.04 17.47 8.03
CA LYS A 347 -6.10 18.34 6.84
C LYS A 347 -4.84 19.19 6.64
N THR A 348 -4.01 19.37 7.68
CA THR A 348 -2.83 20.24 7.59
C THR A 348 -1.70 19.52 6.85
N GLU A 349 -1.10 20.22 5.88
CA GLU A 349 0.16 19.79 5.27
C GLU A 349 1.37 20.39 5.98
N LYS A 350 1.15 21.26 6.98
CA LYS A 350 2.21 21.95 7.72
C LYS A 350 2.98 20.97 8.62
N PRO A 351 4.31 20.92 8.55
CA PRO A 351 5.14 20.22 9.52
C PRO A 351 4.88 20.70 10.95
N MET A 352 5.11 19.83 11.94
CA MET A 352 4.95 20.17 13.35
C MET A 352 5.87 21.34 13.76
N SER A 353 7.06 21.45 13.16
CA SER A 353 7.99 22.57 13.38
C SER A 353 7.34 23.93 13.16
N ASP A 354 6.49 24.04 12.13
CA ASP A 354 5.82 25.30 11.79
C ASP A 354 4.76 25.64 12.83
N LYS A 355 4.01 24.63 13.33
CA LYS A 355 3.05 24.83 14.42
C LYS A 355 3.76 25.24 15.71
N ILE A 356 4.92 24.66 16.01
CA ILE A 356 5.75 25.07 17.16
C ILE A 356 6.13 26.54 17.02
N MET A 357 6.66 26.96 15.87
CA MET A 357 7.05 28.35 15.63
C MET A 357 5.86 29.31 15.72
N GLU A 358 4.69 28.91 15.23
CA GLU A 358 3.43 29.67 15.37
C GLU A 358 3.05 29.85 16.85
N VAL A 359 3.06 28.77 17.64
CA VAL A 359 2.76 28.82 19.08
C VAL A 359 3.75 29.72 19.82
N LEU A 360 5.06 29.54 19.59
CA LEU A 360 6.10 30.36 20.23
C LEU A 360 5.96 31.84 19.83
N GLY A 361 5.76 32.11 18.54
CA GLY A 361 5.53 33.46 18.02
C GLY A 361 4.33 34.15 18.68
N ARG A 362 3.26 33.40 18.98
CA ARG A 362 2.09 33.92 19.71
C ARG A 362 2.41 34.34 21.13
N TYR A 363 3.18 33.54 21.88
CA TYR A 363 3.57 33.89 23.25
C TYR A 363 4.51 35.10 23.30
N VAL A 364 5.44 35.19 22.34
CA VAL A 364 6.32 36.36 22.18
C VAL A 364 5.51 37.61 21.85
N ALA A 365 4.57 37.54 20.90
CA ALA A 365 3.71 38.66 20.52
C ALA A 365 2.76 39.11 21.64
N ALA A 366 2.38 38.21 22.55
CA ALA A 366 1.55 38.49 23.71
C ALA A 366 2.32 39.09 24.92
N ASP A 367 3.61 39.40 24.76
CA ASP A 367 4.51 39.89 25.83
C ASP A 367 4.60 38.90 27.01
N LYS A 368 4.48 37.59 26.72
CA LYS A 368 4.57 36.45 27.66
C LYS A 368 5.82 35.61 27.39
N ALA A 369 6.92 36.25 27.01
CA ALA A 369 8.17 35.57 26.70
C ALA A 369 8.76 34.82 27.91
N ASP A 370 8.39 35.22 29.13
CA ASP A 370 8.72 34.55 30.38
C ASP A 370 8.01 33.19 30.57
N GLN A 371 6.95 32.93 29.81
CA GLN A 371 6.13 31.70 29.90
C GLN A 371 6.47 30.66 28.82
N LEU A 372 7.49 30.89 28.00
CA LEU A 372 7.85 30.00 26.88
C LEU A 372 8.21 28.57 27.33
N ASN A 373 8.74 28.41 28.56
CA ASN A 373 9.09 27.10 29.12
C ASN A 373 7.88 26.37 29.75
N ASP A 374 6.76 27.06 29.95
CA ASP A 374 5.56 26.55 30.65
C ASP A 374 4.36 26.40 29.70
N ILE A 375 4.58 26.40 28.39
CA ILE A 375 3.51 26.21 27.40
C ILE A 375 2.99 24.78 27.50
N PRO A 376 1.67 24.57 27.71
CA PRO A 376 1.08 23.24 27.74
C PRO A 376 1.33 22.51 26.44
N ILE A 377 1.80 21.25 26.52
CA ILE A 377 2.14 20.47 25.33
C ILE A 377 0.96 20.29 24.36
N SER A 378 -0.27 20.37 24.88
CA SER A 378 -1.48 20.31 24.07
C SER A 378 -1.61 21.45 23.08
N GLU A 379 -1.08 22.64 23.34
CA GLU A 379 -1.13 23.76 22.38
C GLU A 379 -0.34 23.50 21.10
N PHE A 380 0.67 22.63 21.13
CA PHE A 380 1.46 22.28 19.95
C PHE A 380 0.79 21.24 19.05
N MET A 381 -0.23 20.54 19.53
CA MET A 381 -0.90 19.45 18.80
C MET A 381 -2.37 19.73 18.47
N THR A 382 -2.96 20.82 18.97
CA THR A 382 -4.38 21.09 18.80
C THR A 382 -4.74 21.70 17.45
N PRO A 383 -5.89 21.30 16.86
CA PRO A 383 -6.46 21.96 15.70
C PRO A 383 -6.97 23.36 16.06
N ASN A 384 -7.31 24.15 15.04
CA ASN A 384 -7.79 25.52 15.25
C ASN A 384 -9.23 25.54 15.77
N GLU A 385 -10.08 24.64 15.26
CA GLU A 385 -11.48 24.52 15.68
C GLU A 385 -12.00 23.07 15.63
N ILE A 386 -12.93 22.77 16.55
CA ILE A 386 -13.73 21.55 16.57
C ILE A 386 -15.20 21.92 16.75
N ASP A 387 -16.02 21.52 15.79
CA ASP A 387 -17.46 21.73 15.77
C ASP A 387 -18.24 20.47 16.15
N PHE A 388 -18.92 20.52 17.31
CA PHE A 388 -19.83 19.49 17.81
C PHE A 388 -21.32 19.87 17.64
N THR A 389 -21.65 20.79 16.73
CA THR A 389 -23.04 21.27 16.53
C THR A 389 -23.92 20.31 15.74
N HIS A 390 -23.31 19.35 15.05
CA HIS A 390 -23.97 18.40 14.16
C HIS A 390 -24.23 17.05 14.84
N SER A 391 -25.34 16.39 14.51
CA SER A 391 -25.79 15.18 15.22
C SER A 391 -25.25 13.87 14.64
N LYS A 392 -24.83 13.88 13.38
CA LYS A 392 -24.34 12.72 12.60
C LYS A 392 -22.82 12.74 12.37
N TYR A 393 -22.18 13.88 12.60
CA TYR A 393 -20.77 14.10 12.34
C TYR A 393 -20.23 15.22 13.21
N ILE A 394 -18.91 15.36 13.25
CA ILE A 394 -18.19 16.54 13.77
C ILE A 394 -17.35 17.14 12.65
N VAL A 395 -16.93 18.39 12.80
CA VAL A 395 -16.04 19.05 11.85
C VAL A 395 -14.79 19.52 12.59
N ILE A 396 -13.61 19.16 12.08
CA ILE A 396 -12.31 19.61 12.62
C ILE A 396 -11.58 20.31 11.49
N ASP A 397 -11.29 21.60 11.64
CA ASP A 397 -10.64 22.45 10.63
C ASP A 397 -11.24 22.31 9.20
N GLY A 398 -12.56 22.12 9.12
CA GLY A 398 -13.30 21.95 7.87
C GLY A 398 -13.17 20.56 7.22
N LEU A 399 -12.70 19.54 7.94
CA LEU A 399 -12.81 18.13 7.55
C LEU A 399 -13.93 17.46 8.37
N TYR A 400 -14.81 16.71 7.70
CA TYR A 400 -15.96 16.08 8.33
C TYR A 400 -15.60 14.69 8.85
N TYR A 401 -16.07 14.34 10.06
CA TYR A 401 -15.81 13.05 10.70
C TYR A 401 -17.13 12.41 11.15
N THR A 402 -17.33 11.13 10.88
CA THR A 402 -18.40 10.32 11.49
C THR A 402 -17.83 9.01 12.00
N PHE A 403 -18.49 8.42 13.00
CA PHE A 403 -18.02 7.20 13.64
C PHE A 403 -19.05 6.06 13.50
N LEU A 404 -18.54 4.89 13.10
CA LEU A 404 -19.27 3.63 13.08
C LEU A 404 -18.71 2.69 14.15
N MET A 405 -19.57 1.90 14.77
CA MET A 405 -19.20 0.83 15.69
C MET A 405 -19.77 -0.50 15.23
N ILE A 406 -19.03 -1.59 15.45
CA ILE A 406 -19.59 -2.94 15.31
C ILE A 406 -20.36 -3.25 16.60
N PRO A 407 -21.70 -3.41 16.56
CA PRO A 407 -22.47 -3.75 17.74
C PRO A 407 -22.16 -5.18 18.19
N SER A 408 -22.51 -5.53 19.44
CA SER A 408 -22.24 -6.86 20.02
C SER A 408 -22.72 -8.03 19.14
N GLY A 409 -23.83 -7.88 18.40
CA GLY A 409 -24.37 -8.89 17.47
C GLY A 409 -23.78 -8.84 16.05
N GLY A 410 -23.08 -7.75 15.70
CA GLY A 410 -22.64 -7.48 14.33
C GLY A 410 -21.33 -8.15 13.91
N TYR A 411 -20.77 -9.02 14.75
CA TYR A 411 -19.58 -9.80 14.44
C TYR A 411 -19.94 -11.15 13.85
N ASN A 412 -19.29 -11.53 12.75
CA ASN A 412 -19.40 -12.88 12.20
C ASN A 412 -18.86 -13.91 13.23
N PRO A 413 -19.64 -14.94 13.60
CA PRO A 413 -19.21 -15.97 14.55
C PRO A 413 -18.05 -16.84 14.08
N LYS A 414 -17.83 -16.95 12.76
CA LYS A 414 -16.76 -17.75 12.15
C LYS A 414 -15.92 -16.84 11.26
N VAL A 415 -14.65 -16.69 11.60
CA VAL A 415 -13.73 -15.79 10.90
C VAL A 415 -12.44 -16.50 10.53
N TYR A 416 -11.78 -16.02 9.49
CA TYR A 416 -10.43 -16.45 9.12
C TYR A 416 -9.37 -15.61 9.85
N ALA A 417 -8.13 -16.07 9.80
CA ALA A 417 -7.00 -15.26 10.26
C ALA A 417 -6.92 -13.93 9.48
N GLY A 418 -6.66 -12.82 10.17
CA GLY A 418 -6.49 -11.51 9.53
C GLY A 418 -7.77 -10.92 8.93
N TRP A 419 -8.96 -11.40 9.33
CA TRP A 419 -10.24 -10.95 8.76
C TRP A 419 -10.50 -9.43 8.88
N MET A 420 -9.91 -8.78 9.89
CA MET A 420 -9.96 -7.32 10.09
C MET A 420 -9.25 -6.53 8.98
N SER A 421 -8.40 -7.18 8.18
CA SER A 421 -7.73 -6.57 7.03
C SER A 421 -8.68 -5.90 6.04
N VAL A 422 -9.93 -6.38 5.91
CA VAL A 422 -10.94 -5.76 5.05
C VAL A 422 -11.28 -4.35 5.52
N LEU A 423 -11.36 -4.16 6.83
CA LEU A 423 -11.66 -2.86 7.44
C LEU A 423 -10.41 -1.98 7.46
N VAL A 424 -9.27 -2.57 7.81
CA VAL A 424 -8.00 -1.85 7.95
C VAL A 424 -7.44 -1.39 6.59
N ASN A 425 -7.67 -2.17 5.54
CA ASN A 425 -7.29 -1.82 4.16
C ASN A 425 -8.43 -1.14 3.39
N ALA A 426 -9.49 -0.73 4.06
CA ALA A 426 -10.49 0.15 3.45
C ALA A 426 -9.82 1.47 3.01
N GLY A 427 -10.41 2.14 2.01
CA GLY A 427 -9.81 3.26 1.28
C GLY A 427 -9.49 4.52 2.10
N GLU A 428 -9.26 5.65 1.42
CA GLU A 428 -8.85 6.89 2.07
C GLU A 428 -9.86 7.34 3.14
N GLY A 429 -9.37 7.94 4.22
CA GLY A 429 -10.25 8.54 5.21
C GLY A 429 -10.90 7.53 6.16
N ILE A 430 -10.50 6.26 6.12
CA ILE A 430 -11.01 5.22 7.01
C ILE A 430 -9.92 4.85 8.01
N ASP A 431 -10.21 5.02 9.29
CA ASP A 431 -9.36 4.58 10.39
C ASP A 431 -10.10 3.52 11.20
N VAL A 432 -9.36 2.56 11.76
CA VAL A 432 -9.93 1.45 12.54
C VAL A 432 -9.24 1.37 13.89
N ASP A 433 -10.05 1.42 14.95
CA ASP A 433 -9.63 1.24 16.33
C ASP A 433 -10.20 -0.08 16.87
N ILE A 434 -9.31 -0.98 17.29
CA ILE A 434 -9.66 -2.26 17.91
C ILE A 434 -9.20 -2.22 19.35
N PHE A 435 -10.15 -2.19 20.28
CA PHE A 435 -9.88 -2.28 21.71
C PHE A 435 -9.93 -3.74 22.14
N VAL A 436 -8.90 -4.20 22.83
CA VAL A 436 -8.79 -5.54 23.37
C VAL A 436 -8.53 -5.45 24.86
N ARG A 437 -9.41 -6.07 25.65
CA ARG A 437 -9.32 -6.08 27.12
C ARG A 437 -9.36 -7.50 27.65
N ARG A 438 -8.26 -7.95 28.27
CA ARG A 438 -8.17 -9.24 28.96
C ARG A 438 -8.93 -9.19 30.29
N GLU A 439 -9.60 -10.28 30.65
CA GLU A 439 -10.25 -10.43 31.97
C GLU A 439 -9.64 -11.58 32.76
N GLU A 440 -9.71 -11.49 34.09
CA GLU A 440 -9.25 -12.54 35.00
C GLU A 440 -10.05 -13.84 34.81
N LYS A 441 -9.33 -14.95 34.57
CA LYS A 441 -9.90 -16.26 34.27
C LYS A 441 -10.88 -16.72 35.35
N ASP A 442 -10.51 -16.67 36.61
CA ASP A 442 -11.33 -17.21 37.71
C ASP A 442 -12.68 -16.51 37.83
N ARG A 443 -12.68 -15.18 37.67
CA ARG A 443 -13.89 -14.37 37.69
C ARG A 443 -14.83 -14.74 36.54
N ILE A 444 -14.29 -14.97 35.34
CA ILE A 444 -15.07 -15.34 34.16
C ILE A 444 -15.60 -16.77 34.26
N ILE A 445 -14.79 -17.74 34.73
CA ILE A 445 -15.22 -19.14 34.90
C ILE A 445 -16.41 -19.23 35.87
N SER A 446 -16.35 -18.51 36.99
CA SER A 446 -17.44 -18.46 37.96
C SER A 446 -18.73 -17.88 37.36
N LYS A 447 -18.62 -16.70 36.71
CA LYS A 447 -19.75 -16.06 36.01
C LYS A 447 -20.36 -16.94 34.93
N LEU A 448 -19.51 -17.58 34.12
CA LEU A 448 -19.92 -18.47 33.04
C LEU A 448 -20.64 -19.71 33.57
N GLY A 449 -20.13 -20.31 34.67
CA GLY A 449 -20.77 -21.44 35.33
C GLY A 449 -22.16 -21.10 35.89
N GLN A 450 -22.30 -19.92 36.52
CA GLN A 450 -23.59 -19.44 37.00
C GLN A 450 -24.59 -19.23 35.85
N GLN A 451 -24.16 -18.55 34.78
CA GLN A 451 -25.04 -18.22 33.66
C GLN A 451 -25.46 -19.46 32.85
N LEU A 452 -24.56 -20.41 32.62
CA LEU A 452 -24.88 -21.68 31.98
C LEU A 452 -25.95 -22.45 32.75
N ARG A 453 -25.90 -22.44 34.09
CA ARG A 453 -26.91 -23.10 34.94
C ARG A 453 -28.26 -22.40 34.83
N ILE A 454 -28.29 -21.07 34.78
CA ILE A 454 -29.52 -20.28 34.59
C ILE A 454 -30.14 -20.58 33.21
N ASN A 455 -29.34 -20.49 32.14
CA ASN A 455 -29.83 -20.70 30.77
C ASN A 455 -30.31 -22.14 30.55
N ARG A 456 -29.61 -23.14 31.11
CA ARG A 456 -30.08 -24.54 31.07
C ARG A 456 -31.37 -24.79 31.86
N SER A 457 -31.67 -23.99 32.87
CA SER A 457 -32.98 -24.09 33.54
C SER A 457 -34.06 -23.55 32.61
N LYS A 458 -33.83 -22.39 31.99
CA LYS A 458 -34.79 -21.73 31.10
C LYS A 458 -35.14 -22.56 29.85
N ILE A 459 -34.16 -23.25 29.26
CA ILE A 459 -34.39 -24.07 28.06
C ILE A 459 -35.27 -25.31 28.35
N LYS A 460 -35.24 -25.85 29.56
CA LYS A 460 -36.10 -26.98 29.96
C LYS A 460 -37.58 -26.59 30.08
N ASP A 461 -37.84 -25.30 30.30
CA ASP A 461 -39.17 -24.74 30.45
C ASP A 461 -39.71 -24.15 29.12
N ALA A 462 -38.89 -24.11 28.06
CA ALA A 462 -39.22 -23.57 26.74
C ALA A 462 -39.71 -24.68 25.79
N SER A 463 -40.65 -24.36 24.88
CA SER A 463 -41.12 -25.28 23.84
C SER A 463 -40.24 -25.19 22.59
N ASP A 464 -39.89 -26.34 22.01
CA ASP A 464 -39.00 -26.52 20.82
C ASP A 464 -39.46 -25.82 19.52
N THR A 465 -40.57 -25.08 19.52
CA THR A 465 -41.13 -24.41 18.34
C THR A 465 -40.93 -22.89 18.30
N ASN A 466 -40.25 -22.31 19.29
CA ASN A 466 -40.01 -20.87 19.39
C ASN A 466 -38.57 -20.48 19.05
N THR A 467 -38.40 -19.32 18.39
CA THR A 467 -37.10 -18.64 18.17
C THR A 467 -36.32 -18.44 19.49
N ASP A 468 -37.04 -18.34 20.60
CA ASP A 468 -36.52 -18.32 21.97
C ASP A 468 -35.65 -19.54 22.32
N PHE A 469 -35.94 -20.71 21.76
CA PHE A 469 -35.18 -21.92 21.98
C PHE A 469 -33.83 -21.86 21.28
N ASP A 470 -33.81 -21.42 20.01
CA ASP A 470 -32.60 -21.33 19.19
C ASP A 470 -31.60 -20.30 19.74
N ASP A 471 -32.07 -19.13 20.20
CA ASP A 471 -31.23 -18.10 20.81
C ASP A 471 -30.61 -18.57 22.14
N LEU A 472 -31.41 -19.23 22.98
CA LEU A 472 -30.94 -19.82 24.24
C LEU A 472 -29.97 -20.97 24.00
N GLU A 473 -30.24 -21.82 23.00
CA GLU A 473 -29.35 -22.90 22.60
C GLU A 473 -28.02 -22.34 22.10
N GLY A 474 -28.03 -21.34 21.21
CA GLY A 474 -26.84 -20.67 20.70
C GLY A 474 -26.00 -20.05 21.82
N ALA A 475 -26.62 -19.38 22.80
CA ALA A 475 -25.93 -18.83 23.96
C ALA A 475 -25.32 -19.92 24.87
N ILE A 476 -26.00 -21.06 25.02
CA ILE A 476 -25.48 -22.22 25.77
C ILE A 476 -24.28 -22.83 25.04
N GLN A 477 -24.39 -23.06 23.73
CA GLN A 477 -23.31 -23.59 22.89
C GLN A 477 -22.07 -22.67 22.95
N ALA A 478 -22.27 -21.36 22.81
CA ALA A 478 -21.22 -20.35 22.96
C ALA A 478 -20.58 -20.40 24.37
N GLY A 479 -21.40 -20.54 25.41
CA GLY A 479 -20.91 -20.66 26.78
C GLY A 479 -20.06 -21.92 27.00
N TYR A 480 -20.42 -23.06 26.39
CA TYR A 480 -19.59 -24.27 26.42
C TYR A 480 -18.29 -24.10 25.63
N LEU A 481 -18.33 -23.44 24.47
CA LEU A 481 -17.15 -23.12 23.68
C LEU A 481 -16.14 -22.31 24.50
N LEU A 482 -16.62 -21.24 25.16
CA LEU A 482 -15.82 -20.40 26.05
C LEU A 482 -15.25 -21.22 27.21
N LYS A 483 -16.07 -22.07 27.85
CA LYS A 483 -15.64 -22.92 28.96
C LYS A 483 -14.52 -23.90 28.54
N ARG A 484 -14.66 -24.54 27.38
CA ARG A 484 -13.65 -25.45 26.82
C ARG A 484 -12.36 -24.71 26.48
N GLY A 485 -12.46 -23.52 25.87
CA GLY A 485 -11.30 -22.69 25.55
C GLY A 485 -10.51 -22.26 26.78
N LEU A 486 -11.21 -21.81 27.83
CA LEU A 486 -10.61 -21.47 29.12
C LEU A 486 -9.90 -22.67 29.77
N ALA A 487 -10.51 -23.86 29.71
CA ALA A 487 -9.88 -25.09 30.19
C ALA A 487 -8.62 -25.47 29.39
N ASN A 488 -8.58 -25.13 28.09
CA ASN A 488 -7.45 -25.36 27.19
C ASN A 488 -6.41 -24.22 27.22
N ASN A 489 -6.24 -23.57 28.37
CA ASN A 489 -5.26 -22.51 28.61
C ASN A 489 -5.34 -21.32 27.64
N GLN A 490 -6.55 -20.96 27.22
CA GLN A 490 -6.83 -19.67 26.58
C GLN A 490 -7.31 -18.67 27.62
N ASP A 491 -7.06 -17.39 27.38
CA ASP A 491 -7.59 -16.28 28.17
C ASP A 491 -8.86 -15.74 27.53
N PHE A 492 -9.65 -15.01 28.33
CA PHE A 492 -10.87 -14.35 27.90
C PHE A 492 -10.60 -12.87 27.63
N TYR A 493 -11.15 -12.36 26.53
CA TYR A 493 -11.07 -10.96 26.15
C TYR A 493 -12.44 -10.41 25.77
N TYR A 494 -12.61 -9.10 26.00
CA TYR A 494 -13.60 -8.29 25.30
C TYR A 494 -12.91 -7.57 24.13
N ILE A 495 -13.56 -7.59 22.97
CA ILE A 495 -13.18 -6.76 21.81
C ILE A 495 -14.25 -5.73 21.50
N ASN A 496 -13.81 -4.56 21.03
CA ASN A 496 -14.66 -3.50 20.50
C ASN A 496 -14.00 -2.93 19.24
N THR A 497 -14.79 -2.65 18.21
CA THR A 497 -14.29 -2.08 16.96
C THR A 497 -15.01 -0.77 16.66
N LEU A 498 -14.24 0.31 16.57
CA LEU A 498 -14.68 1.65 16.18
C LEU A 498 -14.02 1.99 14.85
N ILE A 499 -14.78 2.55 13.92
CA ILE A 499 -14.35 2.95 12.60
C ILE A 499 -14.58 4.46 12.48
N THR A 500 -13.54 5.20 12.16
CA THR A 500 -13.63 6.64 11.88
C THR A 500 -13.66 6.83 10.36
N ILE A 501 -14.63 7.58 9.86
CA ILE A 501 -14.73 7.93 8.44
C ILE A 501 -14.58 9.45 8.32
N THR A 502 -13.72 9.90 7.42
CA THR A 502 -13.50 11.31 7.11
C THR A 502 -13.78 11.64 5.65
N ALA A 503 -14.25 12.86 5.39
CA ALA A 503 -14.48 13.38 4.04
C ALA A 503 -14.36 14.91 3.99
N GLU A 504 -14.15 15.47 2.79
CA GLU A 504 -14.03 16.93 2.60
C GLU A 504 -15.39 17.64 2.60
N SER A 505 -16.47 16.90 2.40
CA SER A 505 -17.85 17.42 2.45
C SER A 505 -18.79 16.46 3.18
N ALA A 506 -19.92 17.00 3.68
CA ALA A 506 -20.95 16.20 4.34
C ALA A 506 -21.62 15.18 3.39
N GLU A 507 -21.77 15.52 2.10
CA GLU A 507 -22.37 14.64 1.09
C GLU A 507 -21.44 13.46 0.78
N GLU A 508 -20.15 13.74 0.58
CA GLU A 508 -19.14 12.70 0.41
C GLU A 508 -19.02 11.82 1.66
N LEU A 509 -19.12 12.40 2.87
CA LEU A 509 -19.11 11.64 4.12
C LEU A 509 -20.26 10.63 4.17
N GLU A 510 -21.47 11.04 3.78
CA GLU A 510 -22.65 10.19 3.76
C GLU A 510 -22.50 9.06 2.72
N TRP A 511 -21.96 9.37 1.54
CA TRP A 511 -21.62 8.37 0.52
C TRP A 511 -20.58 7.35 1.02
N ARG A 512 -19.44 7.81 1.56
CA ARG A 512 -18.39 6.93 2.12
C ARG A 512 -18.93 6.06 3.25
N THR A 513 -19.80 6.60 4.10
CA THR A 513 -20.47 5.85 5.17
C THR A 513 -21.37 4.74 4.63
N HIS A 514 -22.10 5.02 3.55
CA HIS A 514 -22.97 4.04 2.92
C HIS A 514 -22.19 2.93 2.22
N GLU A 515 -21.11 3.26 1.51
CA GLU A 515 -20.23 2.26 0.90
C GLU A 515 -19.53 1.39 1.95
N MET A 516 -19.09 1.98 3.06
CA MET A 516 -18.52 1.21 4.17
C MET A 516 -19.53 0.22 4.76
N LYS A 517 -20.80 0.64 4.94
CA LYS A 517 -21.87 -0.25 5.39
C LYS A 517 -22.10 -1.41 4.42
N LYS A 518 -22.16 -1.15 3.11
CA LYS A 518 -22.28 -2.20 2.09
C LYS A 518 -21.12 -3.19 2.14
N LEU A 519 -19.89 -2.69 2.24
CA LEU A 519 -18.69 -3.53 2.35
C LEU A 519 -18.77 -4.45 3.56
N MET A 520 -19.17 -3.93 4.73
CA MET A 520 -19.33 -4.72 5.94
C MET A 520 -20.43 -5.77 5.81
N MET A 521 -21.60 -5.38 5.26
CA MET A 521 -22.70 -6.31 5.02
C MET A 521 -22.32 -7.46 4.08
N SER A 522 -21.49 -7.19 3.06
CA SER A 522 -20.98 -8.23 2.14
C SER A 522 -20.06 -9.26 2.81
N ARG A 523 -19.61 -9.00 4.04
CA ARG A 523 -18.73 -9.87 4.84
C ARG A 523 -19.41 -10.37 6.11
N ASP A 524 -20.74 -10.35 6.16
CA ASP A 524 -21.55 -10.71 7.33
C ASP A 524 -21.16 -9.92 8.60
N LEU A 525 -20.80 -8.65 8.42
CA LEU A 525 -20.57 -7.69 9.50
C LEU A 525 -21.68 -6.64 9.50
N GLU A 526 -22.19 -6.33 10.68
CA GLU A 526 -23.10 -5.20 10.86
C GLU A 526 -22.37 -4.03 11.51
N CYS A 527 -22.76 -2.80 11.18
CA CYS A 527 -22.28 -1.61 11.86
C CYS A 527 -23.40 -0.61 12.14
N GLN A 528 -23.19 0.23 13.15
CA GLN A 528 -24.12 1.25 13.60
C GLN A 528 -23.42 2.60 13.74
N ASN A 529 -24.11 3.68 13.40
CA ASN A 529 -23.62 5.03 13.64
C ASN A 529 -23.61 5.39 15.13
N CYS A 530 -22.64 6.20 15.53
CA CYS A 530 -22.54 6.81 16.85
C CYS A 530 -23.39 8.08 17.00
N GLN A 531 -24.57 8.12 16.38
CA GLN A 531 -25.44 9.31 16.33
C GLN A 531 -25.72 9.87 17.74
N PHE A 532 -25.57 11.19 17.89
CA PHE A 532 -25.60 11.97 19.16
C PHE A 532 -24.48 11.67 20.16
N GLU A 533 -23.58 10.73 19.84
CA GLU A 533 -22.43 10.33 20.65
C GLU A 533 -21.11 10.55 19.89
N GLU A 534 -21.12 11.35 18.82
CA GLU A 534 -19.94 11.64 17.98
C GLU A 534 -18.79 12.27 18.80
N GLU A 535 -19.11 13.13 19.77
CA GLU A 535 -18.11 13.67 20.71
C GLU A 535 -17.44 12.56 21.56
N GLN A 536 -18.22 11.59 22.02
CA GLN A 536 -17.70 10.47 22.81
C GLN A 536 -16.90 9.49 21.93
N ALA A 537 -17.34 9.28 20.69
CA ALA A 537 -16.65 8.45 19.72
C ALA A 537 -15.31 9.08 19.31
N PHE A 538 -15.26 10.39 19.08
CA PHE A 538 -14.03 11.15 18.83
C PHE A 538 -13.02 10.98 19.96
N LEU A 539 -13.42 11.21 21.21
CA LEU A 539 -12.55 11.02 22.36
C LEU A 539 -12.08 9.56 22.52
N SER A 540 -12.90 8.60 22.08
CA SER A 540 -12.54 7.18 22.11
C SER A 540 -11.54 6.81 20.99
N ALA A 541 -11.63 7.46 19.83
CA ALA A 541 -10.74 7.24 18.69
C ALA A 541 -9.32 7.81 18.88
N LEU A 542 -9.12 8.68 19.89
CA LEU A 542 -7.79 9.14 20.27
C LEU A 542 -6.93 7.95 20.72
N PRO A 543 -5.60 7.96 20.48
CA PRO A 543 -4.70 6.87 20.84
C PRO A 543 -4.37 6.87 22.35
N LEU A 544 -5.41 6.81 23.18
CA LEU A 544 -5.35 6.92 24.65
C LEU A 544 -5.88 5.67 25.35
N ASN A 545 -6.15 4.60 24.60
CA ASN A 545 -6.66 3.31 25.07
C ASN A 545 -7.93 3.44 25.92
N MET A 546 -8.82 4.36 25.55
CA MET A 546 -10.00 4.73 26.30
C MET A 546 -11.23 4.63 25.40
N ILE A 547 -12.23 3.85 25.80
CA ILE A 547 -13.52 3.77 25.12
C ILE A 547 -14.64 4.24 26.05
N ASP A 548 -15.55 5.07 25.55
CA ASP A 548 -16.71 5.51 26.34
C ASP A 548 -17.52 4.31 26.84
N LYS A 549 -17.96 4.36 28.10
CA LYS A 549 -18.66 3.26 28.76
C LYS A 549 -19.92 2.80 28.00
N ARG A 550 -20.69 3.71 27.39
CA ARG A 550 -21.91 3.34 26.65
C ARG A 550 -21.57 2.70 25.31
N LEU A 551 -20.54 3.21 24.63
CA LEU A 551 -20.05 2.62 23.39
C LEU A 551 -19.50 1.22 23.66
N PHE A 552 -18.70 1.05 24.73
CA PHE A 552 -18.17 -0.24 25.16
C PHE A 552 -19.28 -1.27 25.39
N GLU A 553 -20.30 -0.95 26.20
CA GLU A 553 -21.38 -1.90 26.50
C GLU A 553 -22.20 -2.30 25.27
N ARG A 554 -22.35 -1.41 24.29
CA ARG A 554 -23.09 -1.67 23.04
C ARG A 554 -22.30 -2.47 22.00
N SER A 555 -20.96 -2.44 22.05
CA SER A 555 -20.07 -3.03 21.04
C SER A 555 -19.23 -4.20 21.56
N LYS A 556 -19.19 -4.45 22.88
CA LYS A 556 -18.32 -5.48 23.45
C LYS A 556 -18.69 -6.87 22.92
N ARG A 557 -17.70 -7.61 22.45
CA ARG A 557 -17.84 -9.00 22.01
C ARG A 557 -16.88 -9.91 22.77
N ASN A 558 -17.37 -11.08 23.16
CA ASN A 558 -16.57 -12.09 23.84
C ASN A 558 -15.68 -12.83 22.86
N VAL A 559 -14.38 -12.91 23.14
CA VAL A 559 -13.45 -13.76 22.39
C VAL A 559 -12.46 -14.44 23.32
N LEU A 560 -11.91 -15.55 22.85
CA LEU A 560 -10.77 -16.21 23.48
C LEU A 560 -9.47 -15.75 22.81
N THR A 561 -8.31 -16.13 23.35
CA THR A 561 -6.99 -15.78 22.78
C THR A 561 -6.90 -16.02 21.26
N THR A 562 -7.43 -17.13 20.75
CA THR A 562 -7.42 -17.45 19.31
C THR A 562 -8.26 -16.49 18.49
N GLY A 563 -9.46 -16.14 18.95
CA GLY A 563 -10.33 -15.17 18.27
C GLY A 563 -9.83 -13.72 18.38
N ALA A 564 -9.19 -13.36 19.49
CA ALA A 564 -8.50 -12.07 19.61
C ALA A 564 -7.31 -11.99 18.63
N ALA A 565 -6.54 -13.08 18.51
CA ALA A 565 -5.40 -13.11 17.61
C ALA A 565 -5.79 -13.14 16.13
N SER A 566 -6.94 -13.71 15.76
CA SER A 566 -7.44 -13.67 14.38
C SER A 566 -7.77 -12.25 13.91
N CYS A 567 -7.97 -11.31 14.85
CA CYS A 567 -8.15 -9.88 14.58
C CYS A 567 -6.82 -9.15 14.27
N TYR A 568 -5.74 -9.88 13.98
CA TYR A 568 -4.41 -9.34 13.69
C TYR A 568 -4.46 -8.11 12.76
N PRO A 569 -4.12 -6.90 13.26
CA PRO A 569 -4.42 -5.66 12.55
C PRO A 569 -3.28 -5.17 11.67
N PHE A 570 -2.05 -5.66 11.84
CA PHE A 570 -0.84 -5.14 11.19
C PHE A 570 -0.66 -5.70 9.78
N THR A 571 -1.69 -5.52 8.94
CA THR A 571 -1.74 -6.05 7.58
C THR A 571 -1.92 -4.94 6.56
N SER A 572 -1.01 -4.84 5.59
CA SER A 572 -1.15 -3.96 4.43
C SER A 572 -1.12 -4.76 3.11
N TYR A 573 -1.60 -4.15 2.03
CA TYR A 573 -1.44 -4.63 0.65
C TYR A 573 -0.56 -3.64 -0.15
N GLU A 574 0.58 -3.26 0.42
CA GLU A 574 1.43 -2.22 -0.15
C GLU A 574 2.71 -2.89 -0.69
N MET A 575 2.93 -2.78 -2.00
CA MET A 575 4.18 -3.15 -2.67
C MET A 575 4.90 -1.85 -2.99
N CYS A 576 5.57 -1.26 -2.01
CA CYS A 576 6.24 0.02 -2.16
C CYS A 576 7.67 -0.10 -1.62
N ASP A 577 8.60 -0.45 -2.51
CA ASP A 577 10.02 -0.52 -2.21
C ASP A 577 10.67 0.88 -2.27
N ASP A 578 11.68 1.12 -1.42
CA ASP A 578 12.30 2.44 -1.27
C ASP A 578 13.04 2.92 -2.54
N ASP A 579 13.65 2.01 -3.30
CA ASP A 579 14.52 2.31 -4.46
C ASP A 579 13.98 1.72 -5.79
N GLY A 580 12.67 1.51 -5.87
CA GLY A 580 12.04 0.83 -7.00
C GLY A 580 11.64 1.75 -8.18
N ILE A 581 11.00 1.13 -9.17
CA ILE A 581 10.25 1.84 -10.22
C ILE A 581 8.76 1.75 -9.93
N LEU A 582 8.01 2.84 -10.17
CA LEU A 582 6.55 2.80 -10.12
C LEU A 582 6.06 1.82 -11.19
N TYR A 583 5.12 0.97 -10.84
CA TYR A 583 4.29 0.23 -11.78
C TYR A 583 2.95 0.95 -11.94
N GLY A 584 2.35 1.37 -10.83
CA GLY A 584 1.06 2.07 -10.83
C GLY A 584 0.47 2.19 -9.44
N VAL A 585 -0.86 2.15 -9.36
CA VAL A 585 -1.62 2.17 -8.10
C VAL A 585 -2.45 0.90 -7.95
N ASN A 586 -2.59 0.41 -6.73
CA ASN A 586 -3.44 -0.73 -6.43
C ASN A 586 -4.91 -0.34 -6.62
N LYS A 587 -5.64 -1.08 -7.45
CA LYS A 587 -7.04 -0.76 -7.81
C LYS A 587 -8.03 -0.87 -6.65
N HIS A 588 -7.68 -1.60 -5.59
CA HIS A 588 -8.58 -1.85 -4.47
C HIS A 588 -8.47 -0.81 -3.36
N ASN A 589 -7.27 -0.29 -3.11
CA ASN A 589 -7.00 0.56 -1.95
C ASN A 589 -6.15 1.79 -2.27
N ASN A 590 -5.91 2.06 -3.55
CA ASN A 590 -5.10 3.14 -4.12
C ASN A 590 -3.70 3.29 -3.51
N SER A 591 -3.10 2.24 -2.96
CA SER A 591 -1.70 2.32 -2.52
C SER A 591 -0.75 2.36 -3.73
N LEU A 592 0.41 2.99 -3.54
CA LEU A 592 1.47 2.98 -4.56
C LEU A 592 2.03 1.57 -4.73
N VAL A 593 2.28 1.21 -5.99
CA VAL A 593 2.98 0.00 -6.37
C VAL A 593 4.33 0.39 -6.95
N ILE A 594 5.36 0.47 -6.10
CA ILE A 594 6.75 0.75 -6.43
C ILE A 594 7.56 -0.53 -6.16
N VAL A 595 8.27 -1.02 -7.17
CA VAL A 595 8.96 -2.32 -7.11
C VAL A 595 10.41 -2.17 -7.54
N ASP A 596 11.35 -2.58 -6.68
CA ASP A 596 12.75 -2.81 -7.06
C ASP A 596 12.94 -4.29 -7.39
N ASN A 597 12.80 -4.65 -8.67
CA ASN A 597 12.96 -6.02 -9.12
C ASN A 597 14.35 -6.61 -8.78
N PHE A 598 15.37 -5.77 -8.57
CA PHE A 598 16.73 -6.20 -8.29
C PHE A 598 17.03 -6.32 -6.78
N ASP A 599 16.08 -6.00 -5.89
CA ASP A 599 16.27 -6.22 -4.45
C ASP A 599 16.20 -7.72 -4.11
N SER A 600 17.37 -8.31 -3.93
CA SER A 600 17.53 -9.73 -3.60
C SER A 600 17.06 -10.12 -2.20
N ARG A 601 16.80 -9.15 -1.31
CA ARG A 601 16.23 -9.39 0.03
C ARG A 601 14.74 -9.70 -0.06
N VAL A 602 14.05 -9.11 -1.04
CA VAL A 602 12.60 -9.23 -1.23
C VAL A 602 12.26 -10.22 -2.35
N TYR A 603 13.00 -10.18 -3.46
CA TYR A 603 12.73 -10.97 -4.66
C TYR A 603 13.84 -12.00 -4.93
N LYS A 604 13.45 -13.24 -5.23
CA LYS A 604 14.41 -14.32 -5.53
C LYS A 604 15.19 -14.12 -6.84
N ASN A 605 14.62 -13.36 -7.77
CA ASN A 605 15.24 -12.91 -9.01
C ASN A 605 14.44 -11.72 -9.58
N ALA A 606 15.03 -11.02 -10.55
CA ALA A 606 14.47 -9.81 -11.16
C ALA A 606 13.63 -10.07 -12.43
N ASN A 607 13.46 -11.33 -12.85
CA ASN A 607 12.84 -11.68 -14.13
C ASN A 607 11.32 -11.42 -14.13
N ILE A 608 10.80 -11.01 -15.28
CA ILE A 608 9.39 -10.63 -15.46
C ILE A 608 8.77 -11.35 -16.66
N ALA A 609 7.58 -11.93 -16.50
CA ALA A 609 6.77 -12.43 -17.61
C ALA A 609 5.50 -11.59 -17.77
N ILE A 610 5.25 -11.05 -18.96
CA ILE A 610 4.07 -10.24 -19.30
C ILE A 610 3.15 -11.07 -20.21
N LEU A 611 1.94 -11.35 -19.73
CA LEU A 611 0.92 -12.15 -20.41
C LEU A 611 -0.29 -11.26 -20.72
N GLY A 612 -0.93 -11.43 -21.87
CA GLY A 612 -2.15 -10.70 -22.23
C GLY A 612 -2.52 -10.88 -23.69
N THR A 613 -3.79 -10.63 -24.04
CA THR A 613 -4.27 -10.70 -25.43
C THR A 613 -3.76 -9.53 -26.28
N SER A 614 -3.95 -9.60 -27.59
CA SER A 614 -3.60 -8.50 -28.51
C SER A 614 -4.36 -7.23 -28.14
N GLY A 615 -3.64 -6.11 -28.01
CA GLY A 615 -4.22 -4.84 -27.59
C GLY A 615 -4.52 -4.70 -26.09
N ALA A 616 -4.17 -5.68 -25.24
CA ALA A 616 -4.30 -5.56 -23.78
C ALA A 616 -3.33 -4.55 -23.14
N GLY A 617 -2.29 -4.12 -23.88
CA GLY A 617 -1.29 -3.15 -23.41
C GLY A 617 0.11 -3.72 -23.13
N LYS A 618 0.44 -4.94 -23.61
CA LYS A 618 1.74 -5.59 -23.36
C LYS A 618 2.95 -4.72 -23.74
N SER A 619 3.01 -4.26 -24.99
CA SER A 619 4.12 -3.43 -25.48
C SER A 619 4.19 -2.08 -24.77
N TYR A 620 3.04 -1.55 -24.33
CA TYR A 620 2.96 -0.33 -23.51
C TYR A 620 3.59 -0.56 -22.15
N THR A 621 3.14 -1.58 -21.40
CA THR A 621 3.69 -1.93 -20.08
C THR A 621 5.17 -2.26 -20.17
N MET A 622 5.59 -3.00 -21.20
CA MET A 622 6.99 -3.36 -21.42
C MET A 622 7.88 -2.13 -21.64
N GLN A 623 7.48 -1.21 -22.53
CA GLN A 623 8.23 0.03 -22.76
C GLN A 623 8.22 0.96 -21.54
N LEU A 624 7.10 1.02 -20.81
CA LEU A 624 7.02 1.81 -19.58
C LEU A 624 8.04 1.33 -18.54
N LEU A 625 8.12 0.02 -18.30
CA LEU A 625 9.10 -0.56 -17.38
C LEU A 625 10.54 -0.34 -17.88
N ALA A 626 10.77 -0.52 -19.18
CA ALA A 626 12.08 -0.30 -19.80
C ALA A 626 12.58 1.14 -19.64
N LEU A 627 11.73 2.14 -19.90
CA LEU A 627 12.05 3.56 -19.71
C LEU A 627 12.41 3.86 -18.25
N ARG A 628 11.64 3.32 -17.30
CA ARG A 628 11.85 3.53 -15.86
C ARG A 628 13.10 2.83 -15.35
N MET A 629 13.44 1.65 -15.87
CA MET A 629 14.70 0.96 -15.56
C MET A 629 15.90 1.75 -16.09
N ARG A 630 15.83 2.29 -17.31
CA ARG A 630 16.90 3.15 -17.86
C ARG A 630 17.13 4.39 -17.02
N ARG A 631 16.08 5.04 -16.50
CA ARG A 631 16.22 6.16 -15.56
C ARG A 631 17.05 5.77 -14.32
N LYS A 632 16.88 4.55 -13.83
CA LYS A 632 17.62 3.99 -12.68
C LYS A 632 19.04 3.52 -13.04
N HIS A 633 19.59 3.99 -14.17
CA HIS A 633 20.91 3.59 -14.68
C HIS A 633 21.07 2.07 -14.90
N ILE A 634 19.96 1.36 -15.10
CA ILE A 634 19.97 -0.06 -15.48
C ILE A 634 20.12 -0.11 -17.00
N GLN A 635 21.10 -0.87 -17.49
CA GLN A 635 21.27 -1.05 -18.93
C GLN A 635 20.14 -1.90 -19.51
N VAL A 636 19.42 -1.35 -20.48
CA VAL A 636 18.24 -1.96 -21.07
C VAL A 636 18.52 -2.38 -22.51
N PHE A 637 18.21 -3.63 -22.82
CA PHE A 637 18.19 -4.17 -24.18
C PHE A 637 16.76 -4.59 -24.54
N ILE A 638 16.27 -4.20 -25.70
CA ILE A 638 14.95 -4.61 -26.22
C ILE A 638 15.15 -5.35 -27.54
N ILE A 639 14.63 -6.56 -27.63
CA ILE A 639 14.61 -7.36 -28.85
C ILE A 639 13.17 -7.35 -29.36
N ALA A 640 12.95 -6.69 -30.50
CA ALA A 640 11.64 -6.50 -31.10
C ALA A 640 11.57 -7.25 -32.45
N PRO A 641 11.07 -8.50 -32.46
CA PRO A 641 10.99 -9.28 -33.69
C PRO A 641 9.85 -8.85 -34.61
N LEU A 642 8.86 -8.12 -34.08
CA LEU A 642 7.73 -7.58 -34.82
C LEU A 642 7.56 -6.11 -34.46
N LYS A 643 7.11 -5.29 -35.42
CA LYS A 643 6.76 -3.87 -35.23
C LYS A 643 7.83 -3.03 -34.51
N GLY A 644 9.12 -3.25 -34.80
CA GLY A 644 10.22 -2.55 -34.10
C GLY A 644 10.15 -1.02 -34.20
N HIS A 645 9.48 -0.48 -35.21
CA HIS A 645 9.20 0.96 -35.34
C HIS A 645 8.45 1.57 -34.14
N GLU A 646 7.66 0.78 -33.39
CA GLU A 646 6.94 1.25 -32.18
C GLU A 646 7.92 1.70 -31.07
N PHE A 647 9.11 1.09 -31.00
CA PHE A 647 10.13 1.40 -30.00
C PHE A 647 11.06 2.54 -30.40
N ARG A 648 11.07 2.92 -31.69
CA ARG A 648 12.01 3.89 -32.26
C ARG A 648 11.85 5.27 -31.66
N ARG A 649 10.60 5.69 -31.42
CA ARG A 649 10.29 7.01 -30.84
C ARG A 649 10.84 7.11 -29.42
N ALA A 650 10.54 6.15 -28.55
CA ALA A 650 11.04 6.14 -27.18
C ALA A 650 12.58 6.12 -27.18
N CYS A 651 13.20 5.17 -27.88
CA CYS A 651 14.65 5.00 -27.97
C CYS A 651 15.38 6.30 -28.36
N LYS A 652 14.94 6.97 -29.44
CA LYS A 652 15.59 8.20 -29.92
C LYS A 652 15.47 9.36 -28.93
N ASN A 653 14.36 9.46 -28.20
CA ASN A 653 14.09 10.57 -27.28
C ASN A 653 14.68 10.38 -25.88
N ILE A 654 15.52 9.36 -25.65
CA ILE A 654 16.23 9.16 -24.37
C ILE A 654 17.73 8.88 -24.56
N GLY A 655 18.26 9.30 -25.72
CA GLY A 655 19.66 9.04 -26.08
C GLY A 655 19.98 7.56 -26.34
N GLY A 656 18.97 6.74 -26.59
CA GLY A 656 19.13 5.31 -26.85
C GLY A 656 19.62 5.01 -28.27
N GLN A 657 20.06 3.79 -28.48
CA GLN A 657 20.55 3.30 -29.76
C GLN A 657 19.56 2.33 -30.41
N PHE A 658 19.09 2.69 -31.60
CA PHE A 658 18.19 1.86 -32.41
C PHE A 658 18.98 1.16 -33.51
N VAL A 659 19.03 -0.17 -33.45
CA VAL A 659 19.77 -1.02 -34.38
C VAL A 659 18.78 -1.87 -35.18
N SER A 660 18.73 -1.66 -36.49
CA SER A 660 17.92 -2.48 -37.39
C SER A 660 18.76 -3.62 -37.96
N ILE A 661 18.32 -4.86 -37.79
CA ILE A 661 18.99 -6.05 -38.32
C ILE A 661 18.11 -6.62 -39.43
N SER A 662 18.53 -6.42 -40.67
CA SER A 662 17.81 -6.88 -41.86
C SER A 662 18.74 -7.16 -43.04
N PRO A 663 18.29 -7.88 -44.08
CA PRO A 663 19.04 -8.08 -45.32
C PRO A 663 19.54 -6.79 -45.97
N SER A 664 18.79 -5.69 -45.82
CA SER A 664 19.11 -4.37 -46.37
C SER A 664 19.88 -3.47 -45.40
N SER A 665 20.00 -3.86 -44.13
CA SER A 665 20.70 -3.07 -43.13
C SER A 665 22.21 -3.17 -43.28
N LYS A 666 22.91 -2.08 -42.97
CA LYS A 666 24.38 -2.07 -42.81
C LYS A 666 24.79 -2.61 -41.44
N SER A 667 23.88 -2.68 -40.47
CA SER A 667 24.17 -3.17 -39.14
C SER A 667 24.22 -4.69 -39.11
N CYS A 668 25.32 -5.24 -38.61
CA CYS A 668 25.54 -6.67 -38.50
C CYS A 668 26.04 -7.03 -37.09
N ILE A 669 25.57 -8.17 -36.61
CA ILE A 669 26.12 -8.87 -35.46
C ILE A 669 26.78 -10.14 -35.98
N ASN A 670 28.10 -10.24 -35.87
CA ASN A 670 28.85 -11.40 -36.31
C ASN A 670 28.64 -12.57 -35.34
N ILE A 671 27.88 -13.59 -35.78
CA ILE A 671 27.63 -14.80 -34.97
C ILE A 671 28.90 -15.61 -34.69
N MET A 672 29.96 -15.45 -35.49
CA MET A 672 31.27 -16.10 -35.30
C MET A 672 32.20 -15.31 -34.38
N GLU A 673 31.77 -14.18 -33.81
CA GLU A 673 32.59 -13.37 -32.92
C GLU A 673 32.71 -13.98 -31.52
N ILE A 674 33.95 -14.15 -31.03
CA ILE A 674 34.23 -14.39 -29.60
C ILE A 674 34.41 -13.03 -28.94
N ARG A 675 33.50 -12.69 -28.03
CA ARG A 675 33.50 -11.40 -27.35
C ARG A 675 34.49 -11.34 -26.21
N LYS A 676 35.04 -10.15 -26.00
CA LYS A 676 35.83 -9.84 -24.81
C LYS A 676 34.89 -9.80 -23.61
N SER A 677 35.27 -10.49 -22.54
CA SER A 677 34.58 -10.39 -21.24
C SER A 677 35.40 -9.47 -20.36
N ASP A 678 34.78 -8.45 -19.77
CA ASP A 678 35.45 -7.55 -18.82
C ASP A 678 35.50 -8.20 -17.43
N THR A 679 36.48 -9.08 -17.22
CA THR A 679 36.59 -9.85 -15.99
C THR A 679 37.19 -9.07 -14.84
N VAL A 680 37.59 -7.80 -14.99
CA VAL A 680 38.34 -7.06 -13.97
C VAL A 680 37.67 -7.12 -12.59
N ASN A 681 36.36 -6.87 -12.53
CA ASN A 681 35.61 -6.97 -11.28
C ASN A 681 35.50 -8.42 -10.78
N ASN A 682 35.35 -9.40 -11.67
CA ASN A 682 35.27 -10.81 -11.29
C ASN A 682 36.61 -11.30 -10.73
N ASP A 683 37.72 -10.94 -11.38
CA ASP A 683 39.08 -11.28 -11.00
C ASP A 683 39.46 -10.65 -9.65
N LEU A 684 38.96 -9.45 -9.36
CA LEU A 684 39.11 -8.79 -8.05
C LEU A 684 38.36 -9.52 -6.93
N ILE A 685 37.21 -10.15 -7.23
CA ILE A 685 36.35 -10.78 -6.23
C ILE A 685 36.78 -12.23 -5.98
N ASP A 686 36.99 -13.02 -7.04
CA ASP A 686 37.23 -14.46 -6.96
C ASP A 686 38.72 -14.83 -7.08
N GLY A 687 39.57 -13.87 -7.41
CA GLY A 687 40.95 -14.12 -7.84
C GLY A 687 41.01 -14.50 -9.33
N ILE A 688 42.23 -14.67 -9.85
CA ILE A 688 42.43 -15.08 -11.25
C ILE A 688 42.15 -16.59 -11.34
N GLU A 689 40.94 -16.97 -11.76
CA GLU A 689 40.59 -18.38 -12.02
C GLU A 689 41.20 -18.91 -13.33
N GLU A 690 41.33 -20.24 -13.47
CA GLU A 690 41.65 -20.87 -14.75
C GLU A 690 40.49 -20.68 -15.72
N GLU A 691 40.63 -19.70 -16.63
CA GLU A 691 39.59 -19.44 -17.63
C GLU A 691 39.33 -20.68 -18.52
N HIS A 692 38.09 -21.16 -18.54
CA HIS A 692 37.61 -22.10 -19.55
C HIS A 692 37.81 -21.56 -20.98
N SER A 693 37.95 -22.45 -21.96
CA SER A 693 38.18 -22.06 -23.34
C SER A 693 36.98 -21.29 -23.93
N LYS A 694 37.18 -20.01 -24.23
CA LYS A 694 36.14 -19.14 -24.85
C LYS A 694 35.79 -19.63 -26.27
N LEU A 695 36.76 -20.20 -26.99
CA LEU A 695 36.53 -20.82 -28.29
C LEU A 695 35.65 -22.06 -28.18
N ALA A 696 35.89 -22.93 -27.20
CA ALA A 696 35.08 -24.13 -27.03
C ALA A 696 33.61 -23.78 -26.71
N ALA A 697 33.38 -22.82 -25.81
CA ALA A 697 32.04 -22.30 -25.53
C ALA A 697 31.38 -21.74 -26.79
N LYS A 698 32.12 -20.95 -27.59
CA LYS A 698 31.62 -20.38 -28.84
C LYS A 698 31.24 -21.43 -29.87
N ILE A 699 32.03 -22.49 -30.01
CA ILE A 699 31.73 -23.61 -30.91
C ILE A 699 30.42 -24.29 -30.51
N GLN A 700 30.16 -24.47 -29.21
CA GLN A 700 28.87 -25.01 -28.73
C GLN A 700 27.68 -24.11 -29.08
N GLU A 701 27.82 -22.79 -28.91
CA GLU A 701 26.80 -21.82 -29.34
C GLU A 701 26.54 -21.91 -30.85
N LEU A 702 27.59 -22.08 -31.65
CA LEU A 702 27.49 -22.23 -33.09
C LEU A 702 26.79 -23.54 -33.49
N HIS A 703 26.99 -24.64 -32.76
CA HIS A 703 26.21 -25.87 -32.98
C HIS A 703 24.71 -25.67 -32.79
N ILE A 704 24.29 -24.85 -31.81
CA ILE A 704 22.87 -24.50 -31.61
C ILE A 704 22.37 -23.63 -32.77
N PHE A 705 23.15 -22.64 -33.19
CA PHE A 705 22.84 -21.81 -34.36
C PHE A 705 22.65 -22.66 -35.63
N PHE A 706 23.56 -23.60 -35.88
CA PHE A 706 23.49 -24.46 -37.06
C PHE A 706 22.35 -25.48 -36.99
N SER A 707 21.88 -25.88 -35.81
CA SER A 707 20.69 -26.73 -35.68
C SER A 707 19.38 -25.99 -35.97
N LEU A 708 19.37 -24.65 -35.88
CA LEU A 708 18.26 -23.83 -36.40
C LEU A 708 18.28 -23.74 -37.93
N LEU A 709 19.48 -23.68 -38.53
CA LEU A 709 19.64 -23.66 -39.99
C LEU A 709 19.38 -25.01 -40.64
N ILE A 710 19.78 -26.10 -39.97
CA ILE A 710 19.73 -27.47 -40.48
C ILE A 710 19.13 -28.36 -39.38
N PRO A 711 17.78 -28.41 -39.26
CA PRO A 711 17.12 -29.14 -38.17
C PRO A 711 17.39 -30.64 -38.13
N ASP A 712 17.64 -31.25 -39.30
CA ASP A 712 17.86 -32.68 -39.52
C ASP A 712 19.35 -33.04 -39.67
N MET A 713 20.25 -32.31 -39.01
CA MET A 713 21.70 -32.56 -39.08
C MET A 713 22.08 -33.90 -38.46
N THR A 714 22.80 -34.75 -39.22
CA THR A 714 23.26 -36.06 -38.74
C THR A 714 24.39 -35.93 -37.72
N TYR A 715 24.67 -36.99 -36.96
CA TYR A 715 25.79 -36.99 -36.01
C TYR A 715 27.14 -36.79 -36.70
N GLU A 716 27.32 -37.39 -37.87
CA GLU A 716 28.51 -37.23 -38.71
C GLU A 716 28.67 -35.77 -39.18
N GLU A 717 27.61 -35.15 -39.68
CA GLU A 717 27.64 -33.75 -40.08
C GLU A 717 27.95 -32.80 -38.93
N LYS A 718 27.47 -33.10 -37.70
CA LYS A 718 27.84 -32.35 -36.51
C LYS A 718 29.34 -32.44 -36.21
N GLN A 719 29.94 -33.63 -36.32
CA GLN A 719 31.39 -33.79 -36.13
C GLN A 719 32.18 -33.07 -37.23
N LEU A 720 31.73 -33.15 -38.48
CA LEU A 720 32.35 -32.45 -39.60
C LEU A 720 32.25 -30.92 -39.45
N LEU A 721 31.11 -30.42 -39.00
CA LEU A 721 30.92 -29.00 -38.67
C LEU A 721 31.86 -28.57 -37.54
N ASP A 722 32.00 -29.36 -36.49
CA ASP A 722 32.92 -29.09 -35.37
C ASP A 722 34.37 -28.95 -35.87
N SER A 723 34.83 -29.92 -36.68
CA SER A 723 36.15 -29.87 -37.30
C SER A 723 36.33 -28.64 -38.20
N ALA A 724 35.31 -28.28 -38.98
CA ALA A 724 35.34 -27.12 -39.86
C ALA A 724 35.41 -25.80 -39.06
N LEU A 725 34.64 -25.67 -37.98
CA LEU A 725 34.69 -24.53 -37.08
C LEU A 725 36.10 -24.36 -36.49
N VAL A 726 36.67 -25.42 -35.91
CA VAL A 726 38.04 -25.38 -35.35
C VAL A 726 39.07 -24.95 -36.40
N LYS A 727 39.00 -25.50 -37.61
CA LYS A 727 39.90 -25.11 -38.72
C LYS A 727 39.72 -23.65 -39.12
N THR A 728 38.49 -23.14 -39.12
CA THR A 728 38.18 -21.75 -39.46
C THR A 728 38.81 -20.77 -38.48
N TYR A 729 38.65 -21.00 -37.17
CA TYR A 729 39.31 -20.18 -36.15
C TYR A 729 40.85 -20.35 -36.16
N ALA A 730 41.34 -21.56 -36.42
CA ALA A 730 42.77 -21.82 -36.54
C ALA A 730 43.41 -21.05 -37.72
N ALA A 731 42.69 -20.87 -38.84
CA ALA A 731 43.16 -20.08 -39.97
C ALA A 731 43.35 -18.59 -39.62
N LYS A 732 42.60 -18.06 -38.64
CA LYS A 732 42.79 -16.72 -38.06
C LYS A 732 43.78 -16.73 -36.88
N GLY A 733 44.48 -17.84 -36.66
CA GLY A 733 45.50 -18.01 -35.63
C GLY A 733 44.93 -18.14 -34.20
N MET A 734 43.70 -18.62 -34.05
CA MET A 734 43.04 -18.86 -32.75
C MET A 734 42.97 -20.35 -32.43
N ASN A 735 43.14 -20.70 -31.16
CA ASN A 735 43.05 -22.07 -30.66
C ASN A 735 42.34 -22.11 -29.29
N PHE A 736 42.27 -23.27 -28.65
CA PHE A 736 41.55 -23.43 -27.39
C PHE A 736 42.18 -22.71 -26.19
N HIS A 737 43.40 -22.18 -26.30
CA HIS A 737 43.99 -21.32 -25.30
C HIS A 737 43.55 -19.87 -25.50
N ASN A 738 42.92 -19.26 -24.49
CA ASN A 738 42.38 -17.89 -24.57
C ASN A 738 43.43 -16.82 -24.90
N ARG A 739 44.72 -17.06 -24.59
CA ARG A 739 45.83 -16.17 -24.99
C ARG A 739 45.94 -16.00 -26.50
N SER A 740 45.51 -16.98 -27.30
CA SER A 740 45.57 -16.93 -28.77
C SER A 740 44.60 -15.92 -29.40
N LEU A 741 43.58 -15.50 -28.66
CA LEU A 741 42.57 -14.52 -29.11
C LEU A 741 43.14 -13.10 -29.23
N TRP A 742 44.18 -12.78 -28.46
CA TRP A 742 44.73 -11.43 -28.37
C TRP A 742 45.64 -11.09 -29.56
N SER A 743 45.53 -9.86 -30.04
CA SER A 743 46.44 -9.32 -31.06
C SER A 743 47.84 -9.10 -30.49
N LYS A 744 48.87 -9.44 -31.28
CA LYS A 744 50.26 -9.13 -30.95
C LYS A 744 50.63 -7.68 -31.32
N GLU A 745 49.87 -7.07 -32.23
CA GLU A 745 50.17 -5.76 -32.83
C GLU A 745 49.44 -4.62 -32.12
N LYS A 746 48.24 -4.89 -31.57
CA LYS A 746 47.42 -3.91 -30.85
C LYS A 746 47.15 -4.38 -29.43
N GLN A 747 47.77 -3.71 -28.47
CA GLN A 747 47.66 -4.04 -27.05
C GLN A 747 46.20 -3.87 -26.56
N GLY A 748 45.61 -4.92 -26.00
CA GLY A 748 44.26 -4.88 -25.43
C GLY A 748 43.10 -5.20 -26.40
N GLU A 749 43.39 -5.47 -27.68
CA GLU A 749 42.41 -5.86 -28.70
C GLU A 749 42.50 -7.34 -29.07
N TYR A 750 41.36 -7.96 -29.40
CA TYR A 750 41.32 -9.29 -30.00
C TYR A 750 41.73 -9.23 -31.48
N LYS A 751 42.19 -10.36 -32.02
CA LYS A 751 42.38 -10.53 -33.46
C LYS A 751 41.05 -10.41 -34.20
N GLU A 752 41.12 -10.15 -35.49
CA GLU A 752 39.93 -10.15 -36.35
C GLU A 752 39.25 -11.53 -36.30
N MET A 753 37.96 -11.52 -35.95
CA MET A 753 37.16 -12.74 -35.82
C MET A 753 36.77 -13.28 -37.18
N PRO A 754 36.64 -14.61 -37.34
CA PRO A 754 36.12 -15.17 -38.58
C PRO A 754 34.68 -14.70 -38.82
N ILE A 755 34.25 -14.72 -40.07
CA ILE A 755 32.87 -14.52 -40.50
C ILE A 755 32.33 -15.82 -41.11
N LEU A 756 31.03 -15.90 -41.41
CA LEU A 756 30.40 -17.09 -42.00
C LEU A 756 31.02 -17.48 -43.36
N GLY A 757 31.54 -16.50 -44.11
CA GLY A 757 32.25 -16.71 -45.37
C GLY A 757 33.55 -17.48 -45.20
N ASP A 758 34.32 -17.20 -44.13
CA ASP A 758 35.55 -17.96 -43.83
C ASP A 758 35.21 -19.44 -43.58
N LEU A 759 34.11 -19.71 -42.85
CA LEU A 759 33.64 -21.08 -42.60
C LEU A 759 33.15 -21.76 -43.88
N TYR A 760 32.43 -21.04 -44.74
CA TYR A 760 31.97 -21.55 -46.02
C TYR A 760 33.15 -22.03 -46.89
N GLU A 761 34.23 -21.26 -46.96
CA GLU A 761 35.44 -21.67 -47.69
C GLU A 761 36.07 -22.96 -47.16
N VAL A 762 36.00 -23.20 -45.85
CA VAL A 762 36.48 -24.45 -45.24
C VAL A 762 35.53 -25.61 -45.57
N LEU A 763 34.22 -25.39 -45.52
CA LEU A 763 33.21 -26.42 -45.80
C LEU A 763 33.18 -26.83 -47.28
N VAL A 764 33.45 -25.93 -48.22
CA VAL A 764 33.47 -26.26 -49.66
C VAL A 764 34.67 -27.14 -50.04
N LYS A 765 35.78 -27.05 -49.30
CA LYS A 765 37.00 -27.84 -49.56
C LYS A 765 36.83 -29.34 -49.24
N ASN A 766 35.89 -29.71 -48.36
CA ASN A 766 35.61 -31.11 -48.05
C ASN A 766 34.31 -31.56 -48.75
N PRO A 767 34.37 -32.55 -49.67
CA PRO A 767 33.17 -33.09 -50.35
C PRO A 767 32.08 -33.58 -49.39
N GLU A 768 32.46 -34.10 -48.21
CA GLU A 768 31.54 -34.61 -47.19
C GLU A 768 30.71 -33.49 -46.53
N THR A 769 31.18 -32.23 -46.56
CA THR A 769 30.48 -31.08 -45.98
C THR A 769 29.69 -30.25 -46.99
N LYS A 770 29.48 -30.77 -48.21
CA LYS A 770 28.78 -30.05 -49.28
C LYS A 770 27.36 -29.61 -48.90
N ARG A 771 26.62 -30.44 -48.15
CA ARG A 771 25.27 -30.06 -47.67
C ARG A 771 25.32 -28.87 -46.72
N LEU A 772 26.25 -28.89 -45.76
CA LEU A 772 26.45 -27.78 -44.81
C LEU A 772 26.84 -26.49 -45.54
N ALA A 773 27.77 -26.56 -46.50
CA ALA A 773 28.16 -25.43 -47.32
C ALA A 773 26.97 -24.85 -48.10
N ASN A 774 26.16 -25.70 -48.75
CA ASN A 774 24.99 -25.27 -49.48
C ASN A 774 23.95 -24.57 -48.58
N SER A 775 23.73 -25.08 -47.37
CA SER A 775 22.82 -24.46 -46.39
C SER A 775 23.33 -23.10 -45.89
N LEU A 776 24.64 -22.86 -45.91
CA LEU A 776 25.25 -21.59 -45.52
C LEU A 776 25.34 -20.58 -46.69
N ASN A 777 25.31 -21.06 -47.93
CA ASN A 777 25.57 -20.26 -49.13
C ASN A 777 24.70 -19.00 -49.24
N TRP A 778 23.42 -19.08 -48.87
CA TRP A 778 22.50 -17.94 -48.95
C TRP A 778 22.80 -16.84 -47.91
N LEU A 779 23.45 -17.17 -46.79
CA LEU A 779 23.96 -16.23 -45.78
C LEU A 779 25.31 -15.60 -46.16
N VAL A 780 26.03 -16.18 -47.13
CA VAL A 780 27.37 -15.72 -47.54
C VAL A 780 27.31 -14.96 -48.86
N HIS A 781 26.65 -15.54 -49.87
CA HIS A 781 26.59 -15.02 -51.24
C HIS A 781 25.16 -14.70 -51.70
N GLY A 782 24.14 -15.01 -50.91
CA GLY A 782 22.74 -14.87 -51.29
C GLY A 782 22.03 -13.67 -50.66
N SER A 783 20.72 -13.79 -50.53
CA SER A 783 19.82 -12.72 -50.07
C SER A 783 20.03 -12.28 -48.62
N ALA A 784 20.78 -13.01 -47.81
CA ALA A 784 21.08 -12.64 -46.41
C ALA A 784 22.58 -12.46 -46.15
N ALA A 785 23.35 -12.09 -47.18
CA ALA A 785 24.77 -11.79 -47.08
C ALA A 785 25.12 -10.66 -46.08
N SER A 786 24.15 -9.84 -45.65
CA SER A 786 24.37 -8.81 -44.64
C SER A 786 24.80 -9.38 -43.28
N PHE A 787 24.49 -10.64 -42.97
CA PHE A 787 24.94 -11.34 -41.75
C PHE A 787 26.39 -11.83 -41.81
N ASN A 788 27.03 -11.75 -42.98
CA ASN A 788 28.41 -12.17 -43.21
C ASN A 788 29.39 -10.99 -43.16
N GLN A 789 29.38 -10.26 -42.05
CA GLN A 789 30.24 -9.09 -41.82
C GLN A 789 30.73 -9.05 -40.37
N GLN A 790 31.75 -8.24 -40.09
CA GLN A 790 32.17 -7.96 -38.72
C GLN A 790 31.06 -7.23 -37.95
N THR A 791 31.00 -7.44 -36.64
CA THR A 791 30.09 -6.71 -35.75
C THR A 791 30.38 -5.23 -35.83
N ASN A 792 29.36 -4.42 -36.12
CA ASN A 792 29.51 -2.97 -36.28
C ASN A 792 28.44 -2.17 -35.51
N VAL A 793 27.86 -2.80 -34.50
CA VAL A 793 26.84 -2.21 -33.63
C VAL A 793 27.45 -1.96 -32.25
N ASP A 794 27.38 -0.72 -31.80
CA ASP A 794 27.68 -0.38 -30.40
C ASP A 794 26.55 -0.92 -29.50
N LEU A 795 26.89 -1.44 -28.33
CA LEU A 795 25.95 -1.92 -27.31
C LEU A 795 26.22 -1.31 -25.93
N ASP A 796 27.23 -0.45 -25.80
CA ASP A 796 27.59 0.15 -24.51
C ASP A 796 26.60 1.25 -24.09
N ASN A 797 25.71 1.65 -24.99
CA ASN A 797 24.58 2.51 -24.68
C ASN A 797 23.68 1.89 -23.59
N GLN A 798 23.16 2.73 -22.71
CA GLN A 798 22.28 2.33 -21.60
C GLN A 798 20.88 1.88 -22.06
N TYR A 799 20.46 2.20 -23.29
CA TYR A 799 19.17 1.79 -23.84
C TYR A 799 19.31 1.41 -25.31
N VAL A 800 19.31 0.11 -25.61
CA VAL A 800 19.46 -0.41 -26.97
C VAL A 800 18.20 -1.13 -27.42
N VAL A 801 17.75 -0.85 -28.64
CA VAL A 801 16.66 -1.58 -29.31
C VAL A 801 17.21 -2.28 -30.54
N LEU A 802 17.01 -3.61 -30.60
CA LEU A 802 17.32 -4.46 -31.74
C LEU A 802 16.01 -4.76 -32.49
N ASP A 803 15.82 -4.12 -33.64
CA ASP A 803 14.67 -4.29 -34.53
C ASP A 803 14.95 -5.39 -35.56
N LEU A 804 14.15 -6.47 -35.49
CA LEU A 804 14.22 -7.61 -36.42
C LEU A 804 12.97 -7.71 -37.29
N SER A 805 12.11 -6.68 -37.31
CA SER A 805 10.77 -6.75 -37.92
C SER A 805 10.76 -6.87 -39.45
N GLU A 806 11.89 -6.59 -40.10
CA GLU A 806 12.08 -6.81 -41.54
C GLU A 806 12.50 -8.26 -41.87
N LEU A 807 12.80 -9.10 -40.88
CA LEU A 807 13.11 -10.51 -41.10
C LEU A 807 11.83 -11.33 -41.25
N THR A 808 11.83 -12.34 -42.13
CA THR A 808 10.67 -13.22 -42.34
C THR A 808 11.05 -14.69 -42.29
N GLY A 809 10.09 -15.57 -41.93
CA GLY A 809 10.29 -17.02 -41.95
C GLY A 809 11.43 -17.49 -41.04
N SER A 810 12.24 -18.43 -41.52
CA SER A 810 13.38 -18.98 -40.78
C SER A 810 14.42 -17.93 -40.39
N LEU A 811 14.61 -16.89 -41.22
CA LEU A 811 15.57 -15.82 -40.95
C LEU A 811 15.20 -15.00 -39.70
N MET A 812 13.91 -14.89 -39.37
CA MET A 812 13.45 -14.22 -38.15
C MET A 812 13.90 -14.97 -36.90
N ILE A 813 13.73 -16.30 -36.87
CA ILE A 813 14.15 -17.15 -35.74
C ILE A 813 15.67 -17.06 -35.56
N ILE A 814 16.41 -17.09 -36.67
CA ILE A 814 17.87 -16.96 -36.69
C ILE A 814 18.31 -15.60 -36.16
N GLY A 815 17.73 -14.50 -36.65
CA GLY A 815 18.06 -13.15 -36.19
C GLY A 815 17.74 -12.94 -34.71
N MET A 816 16.63 -13.51 -34.24
CA MET A 816 16.23 -13.46 -32.83
C MET A 816 17.19 -14.26 -31.95
N PHE A 817 17.64 -15.43 -32.39
CA PHE A 817 18.65 -16.21 -31.70
C PHE A 817 19.98 -15.45 -31.59
N ILE A 818 20.46 -14.88 -32.71
CA ILE A 818 21.68 -14.06 -32.73
C ILE A 818 21.56 -12.90 -31.74
N ALA A 819 20.44 -12.16 -31.76
CA ALA A 819 20.21 -11.04 -30.86
C ALA A 819 20.21 -11.45 -29.38
N ILE A 820 19.52 -12.54 -29.02
CA ILE A 820 19.48 -13.02 -27.63
C ILE A 820 20.86 -13.51 -27.18
N LEU A 821 21.54 -14.30 -28.01
CA LEU A 821 22.90 -14.78 -27.72
C LEU A 821 23.86 -13.61 -27.45
N PHE A 822 23.78 -12.60 -28.30
CA PHE A 822 24.62 -11.42 -28.27
C PHE A 822 24.40 -10.56 -27.02
N VAL A 823 23.13 -10.27 -26.70
CA VAL A 823 22.74 -9.48 -25.52
C VAL A 823 23.01 -10.25 -24.23
N PHE A 824 22.75 -11.55 -24.21
CA PHE A 824 23.06 -12.38 -23.04
C PHE A 824 24.58 -12.46 -22.81
N GLY A 825 25.38 -12.61 -23.86
CA GLY A 825 26.84 -12.50 -23.78
C GLY A 825 27.28 -11.17 -23.18
N LYS A 826 26.70 -10.05 -23.63
CA LYS A 826 26.97 -8.71 -23.11
C LYS A 826 26.62 -8.59 -21.61
N SER A 827 25.52 -9.21 -21.18
CA SER A 827 25.09 -9.18 -19.77
C SER A 827 26.08 -9.85 -18.81
N LYS A 828 26.86 -10.83 -19.31
CA LYS A 828 27.85 -11.60 -18.54
C LYS A 828 29.17 -10.87 -18.29
N GLU A 829 29.43 -9.74 -18.97
CA GLU A 829 30.73 -9.06 -18.90
C GLU A 829 31.04 -8.59 -17.47
N ASP A 830 30.12 -7.89 -16.80
CA ASP A 830 30.35 -7.32 -15.46
C ASP A 830 29.22 -7.68 -14.49
N ARG A 831 29.36 -8.72 -13.67
CA ARG A 831 28.26 -9.19 -12.80
C ARG A 831 27.80 -8.21 -11.72
N THR A 832 28.52 -7.11 -11.50
CA THR A 832 28.18 -6.09 -10.50
C THR A 832 27.13 -5.09 -10.98
N LYS A 833 26.99 -4.93 -12.30
CA LYS A 833 26.03 -3.99 -12.91
C LYS A 833 24.66 -4.62 -13.14
N LYS A 834 23.61 -3.85 -12.91
CA LYS A 834 22.22 -4.23 -13.22
C LYS A 834 21.97 -4.12 -14.73
N LYS A 835 21.37 -5.15 -15.37
CA LYS A 835 20.89 -5.08 -16.77
C LYS A 835 19.51 -5.71 -16.92
N ALA A 836 18.74 -5.27 -17.89
CA ALA A 836 17.44 -5.83 -18.23
C ALA A 836 17.35 -6.16 -19.73
N ILE A 837 16.99 -7.40 -20.04
CA ILE A 837 16.85 -7.93 -21.39
C ILE A 837 15.36 -8.16 -21.66
N PHE A 838 14.75 -7.27 -22.44
CA PHE A 838 13.36 -7.35 -22.86
C PHE A 838 13.26 -8.09 -24.20
N ILE A 839 12.46 -9.14 -24.23
CA ILE A 839 12.24 -9.96 -25.41
C ILE A 839 10.75 -9.93 -25.73
N ASP A 840 10.38 -9.17 -26.75
CA ASP A 840 9.01 -9.13 -27.25
C ASP A 840 8.72 -10.39 -28.08
N GLU A 841 7.48 -10.85 -28.04
CA GLU A 841 7.00 -12.04 -28.77
C GLU A 841 7.90 -13.27 -28.62
N LEU A 842 8.26 -13.61 -27.38
CA LEU A 842 9.20 -14.71 -27.09
C LEU A 842 8.75 -16.06 -27.67
N TRP A 843 7.45 -16.28 -27.85
CA TRP A 843 6.90 -17.49 -28.47
C TRP A 843 7.47 -17.76 -29.88
N ARG A 844 7.96 -16.75 -30.62
CA ARG A 844 8.53 -16.92 -31.96
C ARG A 844 9.77 -17.82 -31.97
N ILE A 845 10.55 -17.84 -30.88
CA ILE A 845 11.78 -18.65 -30.76
C ILE A 845 11.63 -19.89 -29.88
N ILE A 846 10.52 -20.04 -29.13
CA ILE A 846 10.28 -21.23 -28.29
C ILE A 846 9.05 -22.05 -28.69
N GLY A 847 8.24 -21.54 -29.62
CA GLY A 847 7.02 -22.18 -30.10
C GLY A 847 7.26 -23.27 -31.14
N SER A 848 6.19 -23.66 -31.83
CA SER A 848 6.14 -24.82 -32.75
C SER A 848 7.17 -24.79 -33.89
N ALA A 849 7.61 -23.61 -34.32
CA ALA A 849 8.59 -23.44 -35.38
C ALA A 849 10.07 -23.55 -34.92
N SER A 850 10.31 -23.71 -33.61
CA SER A 850 11.66 -23.82 -33.03
C SER A 850 12.09 -25.27 -32.79
N ASN A 851 13.34 -25.46 -32.35
CA ASN A 851 13.89 -26.76 -32.00
C ASN A 851 14.21 -26.88 -30.51
N ARG A 852 14.38 -28.13 -30.04
CA ARG A 852 14.63 -28.45 -28.62
C ARG A 852 15.84 -27.71 -28.04
N GLN A 853 16.95 -27.68 -28.78
CA GLN A 853 18.21 -27.09 -28.31
C GLN A 853 18.09 -25.58 -28.09
N THR A 854 17.38 -24.90 -28.98
CA THR A 854 17.15 -23.45 -28.88
C THR A 854 16.25 -23.13 -27.69
N ALA A 855 15.14 -23.86 -27.54
CA ALA A 855 14.24 -23.67 -26.40
C ALA A 855 14.92 -23.97 -25.05
N GLU A 856 15.80 -24.98 -25.00
CA GLU A 856 16.64 -25.27 -23.83
C GLU A 856 17.58 -24.11 -23.49
N TYR A 857 18.25 -23.54 -24.48
CA TYR A 857 19.14 -22.39 -24.30
C TYR A 857 18.39 -21.17 -23.77
N ILE A 858 17.23 -20.83 -24.35
CA ILE A 858 16.41 -19.70 -23.90
C ILE A 858 15.95 -19.91 -22.45
N LEU A 859 15.52 -21.12 -22.08
CA LEU A 859 15.17 -21.42 -20.69
C LEU A 859 16.37 -21.28 -19.75
N GLU A 860 17.58 -21.66 -20.19
CA GLU A 860 18.81 -21.48 -19.42
C GLU A 860 19.14 -20.01 -19.19
N VAL A 861 18.95 -19.13 -20.19
CA VAL A 861 19.09 -17.68 -20.03
C VAL A 861 18.24 -17.19 -18.87
N PHE A 862 16.94 -17.52 -18.84
CA PHE A 862 16.05 -17.11 -17.74
C PHE A 862 16.47 -17.68 -16.37
N LYS A 863 17.06 -18.88 -16.32
CA LYS A 863 17.52 -19.49 -15.06
C LYS A 863 18.82 -18.89 -14.53
N THR A 864 19.70 -18.44 -15.41
CA THR A 864 21.09 -18.08 -15.09
C THR A 864 21.37 -16.58 -15.08
N VAL A 865 20.56 -15.76 -15.79
CA VAL A 865 20.75 -14.31 -15.93
C VAL A 865 20.89 -13.58 -14.58
N ARG A 866 20.21 -14.05 -13.53
CA ARG A 866 20.32 -13.51 -12.17
C ARG A 866 21.75 -13.54 -11.60
N GLY A 867 22.56 -14.52 -11.99
CA GLY A 867 23.94 -14.67 -11.53
C GLY A 867 24.89 -13.61 -12.12
N TYR A 868 24.44 -12.92 -13.18
CA TYR A 868 25.20 -11.89 -13.88
C TYR A 868 24.66 -10.47 -13.62
N GLY A 869 23.88 -10.30 -12.54
CA GLY A 869 23.20 -9.04 -12.22
C GLY A 869 22.12 -8.66 -13.23
N GLY A 870 21.61 -9.62 -14.02
CA GLY A 870 20.64 -9.35 -15.07
C GLY A 870 19.21 -9.77 -14.73
N SER A 871 18.26 -9.15 -15.43
CA SER A 871 16.86 -9.52 -15.52
C SER A 871 16.51 -9.90 -16.95
N ALA A 872 15.79 -11.00 -17.14
CA ALA A 872 15.12 -11.30 -18.40
C ALA A 872 13.62 -11.00 -18.28
N VAL A 873 13.11 -10.20 -19.22
CA VAL A 873 11.71 -9.80 -19.32
C VAL A 873 11.15 -10.33 -20.63
N CYS A 874 10.04 -11.06 -20.60
CA CYS A 874 9.36 -11.50 -21.81
C CYS A 874 7.93 -11.01 -21.88
N ALA A 875 7.46 -10.78 -23.10
CA ALA A 875 6.04 -10.59 -23.39
C ALA A 875 5.57 -11.70 -24.35
N THR A 876 4.40 -12.27 -24.10
CA THR A 876 3.77 -13.23 -25.01
C THR A 876 2.27 -13.01 -25.10
N GLN A 877 1.73 -13.08 -26.32
CA GLN A 877 0.30 -12.92 -26.58
C GLN A 877 -0.43 -14.25 -26.58
N ASP A 878 0.16 -15.25 -27.25
CA ASP A 878 -0.47 -16.54 -27.50
C ASP A 878 0.11 -17.59 -26.56
N LEU A 879 -0.69 -17.98 -25.56
CA LEU A 879 -0.29 -19.03 -24.63
C LEU A 879 -0.33 -20.43 -25.27
N ASN A 880 -1.11 -20.67 -26.33
CA ASN A 880 -1.09 -21.95 -27.04
C ASN A 880 0.29 -22.20 -27.65
N ASP A 881 0.77 -21.23 -28.43
CA ASP A 881 2.06 -21.35 -29.11
C ASP A 881 3.23 -21.35 -28.11
N PHE A 882 3.11 -20.61 -27.02
CA PHE A 882 4.09 -20.62 -25.93
C PHE A 882 4.19 -21.97 -25.21
N PHE A 883 3.12 -22.79 -25.23
CA PHE A 883 3.08 -24.14 -24.66
C PHE A 883 3.09 -25.27 -25.71
N ALA A 884 3.26 -24.97 -27.00
CA ALA A 884 3.14 -25.97 -28.06
C ALA A 884 4.28 -27.02 -28.05
N LEU A 885 5.49 -26.63 -27.65
CA LEU A 885 6.67 -27.50 -27.70
C LEU A 885 6.79 -28.38 -26.43
N GLU A 886 6.96 -29.70 -26.62
CA GLU A 886 7.13 -30.70 -25.54
C GLU A 886 6.11 -30.55 -24.38
N ASP A 887 4.81 -30.50 -24.70
CA ASP A 887 3.71 -30.35 -23.70
C ASP A 887 3.87 -29.10 -22.80
N GLY A 888 4.48 -28.05 -23.37
CA GLY A 888 4.69 -26.76 -22.74
C GLY A 888 5.81 -26.71 -21.71
N LYS A 889 6.71 -27.71 -21.68
CA LYS A 889 7.86 -27.77 -20.76
C LYS A 889 8.65 -26.46 -20.71
N TYR A 890 8.95 -25.88 -21.87
CA TYR A 890 9.79 -24.67 -21.97
C TYR A 890 9.06 -23.42 -21.53
N GLY A 891 7.84 -23.19 -22.07
CA GLY A 891 7.01 -22.05 -21.66
C GLY A 891 6.71 -22.07 -20.16
N LYS A 892 6.30 -23.22 -19.61
CA LYS A 892 6.08 -23.37 -18.15
C LYS A 892 7.37 -23.12 -17.38
N GLY A 893 8.50 -23.61 -17.89
CA GLY A 893 9.82 -23.38 -17.31
C GLY A 893 10.20 -21.90 -17.23
N ILE A 894 9.94 -21.13 -18.28
CA ILE A 894 10.26 -19.69 -18.37
C ILE A 894 9.36 -18.89 -17.42
N ILE A 895 8.04 -19.15 -17.42
CA ILE A 895 7.10 -18.49 -16.49
C ILE A 895 7.50 -18.79 -15.04
N ASN A 896 7.89 -20.03 -14.74
CA ASN A 896 8.34 -20.41 -13.39
C ASN A 896 9.69 -19.78 -13.01
N ALA A 897 10.58 -19.56 -13.97
CA ALA A 897 11.85 -18.85 -13.77
C ALA A 897 11.65 -17.34 -13.57
N CYS A 898 10.56 -16.76 -14.06
CA CYS A 898 10.19 -15.37 -13.83
C CYS A 898 9.61 -15.18 -12.44
N LYS A 899 10.20 -14.35 -11.58
CA LYS A 899 9.63 -14.16 -10.25
C LYS A 899 8.33 -13.36 -10.29
N THR A 900 8.36 -12.28 -11.06
CA THR A 900 7.21 -11.41 -11.28
C THR A 900 6.48 -11.84 -12.55
N LYS A 901 5.16 -11.97 -12.49
CA LYS A 901 4.28 -12.13 -13.65
C LYS A 901 3.31 -10.95 -13.69
N ILE A 902 3.11 -10.39 -14.85
CA ILE A 902 2.13 -9.34 -15.10
C ILE A 902 1.10 -9.91 -16.05
N ILE A 903 -0.13 -10.08 -15.58
CA ILE A 903 -1.24 -10.65 -16.34
C ILE A 903 -2.19 -9.50 -16.68
N LEU A 904 -2.19 -9.08 -17.94
CA LEU A 904 -3.13 -8.10 -18.46
C LEU A 904 -4.45 -8.81 -18.82
N ASN A 905 -5.32 -8.12 -19.57
CA ASN A 905 -6.55 -8.75 -20.07
C ASN A 905 -6.25 -10.03 -20.86
N LEU A 906 -6.99 -11.11 -20.55
CA LEU A 906 -6.91 -12.41 -21.23
C LEU A 906 -8.30 -12.89 -21.65
N GLU A 907 -8.37 -13.68 -22.72
CA GLU A 907 -9.60 -14.40 -23.10
C GLU A 907 -9.86 -15.58 -22.13
N ASP A 908 -11.11 -16.02 -22.04
CA ASP A 908 -11.53 -17.03 -21.05
C ASP A 908 -10.70 -18.32 -21.08
N GLU A 909 -10.41 -18.85 -22.29
CA GLU A 909 -9.60 -20.08 -22.42
C GLU A 909 -8.16 -19.89 -21.93
N GLU A 910 -7.56 -18.72 -22.21
CA GLU A 910 -6.20 -18.39 -21.78
C GLU A 910 -6.16 -18.15 -20.27
N ALA A 911 -7.14 -17.43 -19.74
CA ALA A 911 -7.31 -17.17 -18.32
C ALA A 911 -7.39 -18.47 -17.50
N GLN A 912 -8.15 -19.47 -17.96
CA GLN A 912 -8.24 -20.78 -17.30
C GLN A 912 -6.89 -21.53 -17.29
N ARG A 913 -6.05 -21.37 -18.31
CA ARG A 913 -4.71 -21.99 -18.33
C ARG A 913 -3.77 -21.29 -17.37
N VAL A 914 -3.78 -19.95 -17.37
CA VAL A 914 -3.02 -19.15 -16.41
C VAL A 914 -3.46 -19.46 -14.99
N GLN A 915 -4.76 -19.64 -14.75
CA GLN A 915 -5.32 -20.08 -13.48
C GLN A 915 -4.67 -21.39 -13.00
N LYS A 916 -4.58 -22.40 -13.86
CA LYS A 916 -3.95 -23.69 -13.52
C LYS A 916 -2.45 -23.57 -13.23
N ILE A 917 -1.73 -22.74 -13.98
CA ILE A 917 -0.27 -22.59 -13.87
C ILE A 917 0.10 -21.76 -12.63
N LEU A 918 -0.58 -20.64 -12.40
CA LEU A 918 -0.31 -19.69 -11.32
C LEU A 918 -1.15 -19.95 -10.07
N LYS A 919 -2.08 -20.93 -10.10
CA LYS A 919 -3.03 -21.23 -9.03
C LYS A 919 -3.86 -20.00 -8.63
N LEU A 920 -4.36 -19.27 -9.63
CA LEU A 920 -5.25 -18.13 -9.39
C LEU A 920 -6.60 -18.63 -8.84
N SER A 921 -7.23 -17.82 -8.00
CA SER A 921 -8.61 -18.02 -7.57
C SER A 921 -9.61 -17.75 -8.71
N ASP A 922 -10.84 -18.23 -8.55
CA ASP A 922 -11.90 -17.97 -9.53
C ASP A 922 -12.20 -16.47 -9.67
N SER A 923 -12.14 -15.72 -8.57
CA SER A 923 -12.34 -14.26 -8.58
C SER A 923 -11.23 -13.53 -9.31
N GLU A 924 -9.96 -13.93 -9.12
CA GLU A 924 -8.83 -13.35 -9.87
C GLU A 924 -8.90 -13.72 -11.36
N THR A 925 -9.33 -14.95 -11.67
CA THR A 925 -9.52 -15.41 -13.05
C THR A 925 -10.65 -14.63 -13.73
N MET A 926 -11.73 -14.33 -13.01
CA MET A 926 -12.79 -13.46 -13.51
C MET A 926 -12.33 -12.00 -13.69
N ALA A 927 -11.45 -11.51 -12.81
CA ALA A 927 -10.91 -10.17 -12.92
C ALA A 927 -10.04 -9.99 -14.16
N ILE A 928 -9.14 -10.94 -14.44
CA ILE A 928 -8.24 -10.87 -15.61
C ILE A 928 -8.99 -10.91 -16.95
N THR A 929 -10.20 -11.51 -17.02
CA THR A 929 -11.00 -11.50 -18.24
C THR A 929 -11.74 -10.18 -18.48
N HIS A 930 -11.95 -9.39 -17.42
CA HIS A 930 -12.70 -8.13 -17.45
C HIS A 930 -11.81 -6.88 -17.32
N PHE A 931 -10.49 -7.02 -17.30
CA PHE A 931 -9.60 -5.86 -17.22
C PHE A 931 -9.73 -4.95 -18.44
N GLU A 932 -9.96 -3.67 -18.19
CA GLU A 932 -9.77 -2.62 -19.20
C GLU A 932 -8.28 -2.42 -19.48
N ARG A 933 -7.95 -1.83 -20.63
CA ARG A 933 -6.56 -1.48 -20.99
C ARG A 933 -5.91 -0.64 -19.87
N GLY A 934 -4.66 -0.96 -19.57
CA GLY A 934 -3.92 -0.30 -18.49
C GLY A 934 -4.14 -0.92 -17.10
N ASN A 935 -5.03 -1.91 -16.96
CA ASN A 935 -5.13 -2.72 -15.75
C ASN A 935 -4.43 -4.07 -15.92
N GLY A 936 -3.86 -4.58 -14.84
CA GLY A 936 -3.31 -5.93 -14.81
C GLY A 936 -3.20 -6.49 -13.40
N LEU A 937 -3.01 -7.80 -13.32
CA LEU A 937 -2.72 -8.53 -12.09
C LEU A 937 -1.22 -8.77 -12.02
N ILE A 938 -0.56 -8.24 -11.01
CA ILE A 938 0.84 -8.53 -10.72
C ILE A 938 0.88 -9.73 -9.79
N SER A 939 1.47 -10.84 -10.24
CA SER A 939 1.77 -12.01 -9.43
C SER A 939 3.27 -12.08 -9.10
N THR A 940 3.66 -11.80 -7.86
CA THR A 940 5.05 -11.96 -7.38
C THR A 940 5.06 -12.57 -6.00
N ASN A 941 6.03 -13.42 -5.66
CA ASN A 941 6.05 -14.07 -4.32
C ASN A 941 4.78 -14.87 -3.96
N ASN A 942 4.06 -15.40 -4.96
CA ASN A 942 2.74 -16.07 -4.83
C ASN A 942 1.61 -15.12 -4.40
N ASN A 943 1.78 -13.84 -4.72
CA ASN A 943 0.90 -12.75 -4.30
C ASN A 943 0.37 -12.04 -5.50
N ASN A 944 -0.93 -11.83 -5.52
CA ASN A 944 -1.61 -11.23 -6.64
C ASN A 944 -2.16 -9.87 -6.20
N ILE A 945 -1.79 -8.83 -6.93
CA ILE A 945 -2.30 -7.47 -6.72
C ILE A 945 -2.82 -6.94 -8.05
N THR A 946 -4.05 -6.44 -8.03
CA THR A 946 -4.62 -5.73 -9.18
C THR A 946 -4.08 -4.31 -9.22
N VAL A 947 -3.43 -3.94 -10.32
CA VAL A 947 -2.77 -2.66 -10.50
C VAL A 947 -3.31 -1.95 -11.73
N GLU A 948 -3.59 -0.67 -11.57
CA GLU A 948 -3.77 0.27 -12.67
C GLU A 948 -2.39 0.88 -13.00
N PHE A 949 -1.83 0.54 -14.16
CA PHE A 949 -0.55 1.04 -14.61
C PHE A 949 -0.66 2.53 -14.93
N LYS A 950 0.06 3.36 -14.17
CA LYS A 950 0.09 4.81 -14.35
C LYS A 950 1.38 5.21 -15.07
N SER A 951 1.25 6.13 -16.02
CA SER A 951 2.36 6.75 -16.76
C SER A 951 2.24 8.26 -16.72
N SER A 952 3.36 8.95 -16.81
CA SER A 952 3.39 10.39 -17.00
C SER A 952 2.95 10.74 -18.42
N GLN A 953 2.68 12.04 -18.67
CA GLN A 953 2.25 12.47 -19.99
C GLN A 953 3.36 12.24 -21.02
N LEU A 954 4.62 12.56 -20.70
CA LEU A 954 5.74 12.33 -21.61
C LEU A 954 5.99 10.84 -21.85
N GLU A 955 5.95 10.01 -20.80
CA GLU A 955 6.06 8.54 -20.95
C GLU A 955 5.00 8.03 -21.94
N LYS A 956 3.74 8.43 -21.76
CA LYS A 956 2.63 8.04 -22.64
C LYS A 956 2.86 8.49 -24.08
N GLU A 957 3.27 9.73 -24.29
CA GLU A 957 3.54 10.28 -25.62
C GLU A 957 4.71 9.60 -26.33
N LEU A 958 5.67 9.04 -25.59
CA LEU A 958 6.80 8.29 -26.14
C LEU A 958 6.44 6.86 -26.53
N ILE A 959 5.52 6.21 -25.81
CA ILE A 959 5.26 4.77 -25.95
C ILE A 959 3.89 4.42 -26.57
N THR A 960 2.95 5.37 -26.65
CA THR A 960 1.59 5.09 -27.17
C THR A 960 1.60 4.58 -28.62
N THR A 961 0.82 3.54 -28.88
CA THR A 961 0.57 3.00 -30.22
C THR A 961 -0.87 3.24 -30.69
N ASP A 962 -1.66 3.97 -29.90
CA ASP A 962 -3.04 4.29 -30.24
C ASP A 962 -3.10 5.28 -31.41
N ARG A 963 -3.88 4.94 -32.45
CA ARG A 963 -3.97 5.73 -33.67
C ARG A 963 -4.46 7.17 -33.40
N ALA A 964 -5.48 7.35 -32.57
CA ALA A 964 -6.06 8.65 -32.31
C ALA A 964 -5.08 9.54 -31.52
N GLU A 965 -4.37 8.95 -30.55
CA GLU A 965 -3.32 9.66 -29.81
C GLU A 965 -2.14 10.04 -30.71
N LEU A 966 -1.74 9.15 -31.64
CA LEU A 966 -0.69 9.43 -32.62
C LEU A 966 -1.07 10.56 -33.59
N GLU A 967 -2.34 10.61 -34.01
CA GLU A 967 -2.86 11.71 -34.85
C GLU A 967 -2.80 13.05 -34.12
N GLN A 968 -3.23 13.08 -32.85
CA GLN A 968 -3.12 14.28 -32.00
C GLN A 968 -1.66 14.72 -31.79
N LEU A 969 -0.74 13.77 -31.60
CA LEU A 969 0.69 14.07 -31.50
C LEU A 969 1.26 14.64 -32.80
N ALA A 970 0.86 14.10 -33.95
CA ALA A 970 1.28 14.61 -35.25
C ALA A 970 0.75 16.03 -35.49
N LEU A 971 -0.50 16.31 -35.13
CA LEU A 971 -1.10 17.65 -35.22
C LEU A 971 -0.36 18.65 -34.33
N ARG A 972 -0.09 18.32 -33.06
CA ARG A 972 0.67 19.18 -32.15
C ARG A 972 2.06 19.50 -32.68
N LYS A 973 2.80 18.49 -33.17
CA LYS A 973 4.13 18.70 -33.77
C LYS A 973 4.09 19.55 -35.03
N LYS A 974 3.06 19.44 -35.85
CA LYS A 974 2.89 20.33 -37.02
C LYS A 974 2.74 21.79 -36.59
N VAL A 975 1.89 22.05 -35.60
CA VAL A 975 1.70 23.41 -35.05
C VAL A 975 3.00 23.97 -34.45
N GLU A 976 3.75 23.15 -33.71
CA GLU A 976 5.06 23.55 -33.16
C GLU A 976 6.06 23.91 -34.26
N ILE A 977 6.17 23.08 -35.30
CA ILE A 977 7.04 23.33 -36.45
C ILE A 977 6.62 24.60 -37.20
N ASP A 978 5.32 24.79 -37.41
CA ASP A 978 4.79 25.97 -38.11
C ASP A 978 5.04 27.25 -37.30
N SER A 979 4.90 27.21 -35.97
CA SER A 979 5.21 28.35 -35.09
C SER A 979 6.70 28.69 -35.04
N GLN A 980 7.60 27.69 -35.05
CA GLN A 980 9.04 27.89 -35.17
C GLN A 980 9.44 28.46 -36.54
N ASN A 981 8.87 27.95 -37.63
CA ASN A 981 9.12 28.47 -38.97
C ASN A 981 8.59 29.91 -39.14
N SER A 982 7.50 30.25 -38.46
CA SER A 982 6.93 31.61 -38.46
C SER A 982 7.83 32.62 -37.73
N SER A 983 8.41 32.22 -36.59
CA SER A 983 9.31 33.05 -35.80
C SER A 983 10.68 33.25 -36.47
N VAL A 984 11.21 32.23 -37.15
CA VAL A 984 12.43 32.34 -37.98
C VAL A 984 12.22 33.28 -39.18
N ARG A 985 11.06 33.23 -39.85
CA ARG A 985 10.72 34.19 -40.93
C ARG A 985 10.58 35.63 -40.44
N PHE A 986 10.12 35.83 -39.21
CA PHE A 986 10.02 37.16 -38.62
C PHE A 986 11.40 37.75 -38.28
N ASN A 987 12.33 36.94 -37.76
CA ASN A 987 13.70 37.38 -37.48
C ASN A 987 14.54 37.57 -38.76
N GLY A 988 14.39 36.71 -39.78
CA GLY A 988 15.09 36.88 -41.06
C GLY A 988 14.70 38.17 -41.80
N LYS A 989 13.43 38.59 -41.71
CA LYS A 989 13.00 39.90 -42.26
C LYS A 989 13.59 41.10 -41.50
N GLN A 990 13.85 41.00 -40.20
CA GLN A 990 14.48 42.08 -39.44
C GLN A 990 15.98 42.23 -39.71
N GLU A 991 16.67 41.18 -40.17
CA GLU A 991 18.07 41.26 -40.60
C GLU A 991 18.19 41.83 -42.02
N ASP A 992 17.29 41.46 -42.94
CA ASP A 992 17.25 42.03 -44.29
C ASP A 992 16.87 43.52 -44.29
N ASP A 993 15.96 43.96 -43.41
CA ASP A 993 15.59 45.39 -43.26
C ASP A 993 16.68 46.24 -42.57
N LYS A 994 17.76 45.64 -42.04
CA LYS A 994 18.95 46.34 -41.51
C LYS A 994 20.12 46.39 -42.50
N ALA A 995 20.02 45.70 -43.64
CA ALA A 995 21.04 45.64 -44.68
C ALA A 995 20.73 46.53 -45.90
N VAL A 996 19.68 47.36 -45.83
CA VAL A 996 19.29 48.34 -46.87
C VAL A 996 19.60 49.77 -46.45
#